data_AF-A0A2P5MZP0-F1
#
_entry.id   AF-A0A2P5MZP0-F1
#
_cell.length_a   1.000
_cell.length_b   1.000
_cell.length_c   1.000
_cell.angle_alpha   90.00
_cell.angle_beta   90.00
_cell.angle_gamma   90.00
#
_symmetry.space_group_name_H-M   'P 1'
#
loop_
_entity.id
_entity.type
_entity.pdbx_description
1 polymer ?
#
loop_
_entity_poly.entity_id
_entity_poly.type
_entity_poly.pdbx_seq_one_letter_code
_entity_poly.pdbx_strand_id
1 'polypeptide(L)'
;MKPIINLDDRRFDDLVEEAKARLLHSLPELTQIVPGDPVHALVDVFAWLTETILYRANLIPERQRQAFLNLLQIPRRPAVPARGLICVDSTRKRTAHLPAIIAAESHLPYATQHFSSVGDLQPTPLLMDIVCKERISDQQLLAMGITPEQLRHTSPAGNASLAFRPRHLLPGRDPLSLAATVDQALYLGFSLPLPLVAQKAEIVKHLAGITLNIGIAPADDALAEQESQPLPRQLKWELAWQQDDGLDFDYLPLEQLADSSNGARTLGVIRLRLPKEVSLLQPHLPDDPANAGMRNSPPEQPGSTKPEQMLFWLRLRCPEQPDLQLAYLAVNAVEVIGQGVARDVMLGLASGQPDQLLTFPQQDIDPDTLQIDVEESGQYVAWQRVEHFGAASADDRVYVLDAAEGWLRFGDGYRGKLPARGKRIRAAHYRYGGGAAGNLPANSLKVLENAAVGLQVRQDWPTAGGIDAESVSQMEQRIAGFLSHRNRAVTRDDFTRLALDNPINPVAKAELISGFLPGSSLATARFNVPGVISVFVLPPAELAMAAFPRTRAGLLRDVYGYLSERCLLGTELYVLSPEYVAVAISIAVQEQDPQTRQQVYHAVENSLLQFLWPLSPGGRLGQGWLLGQAVDVNELRTIAGRVAGVQSIGDVQLFVQGSDKQWQTLNEGQSLTLQVWQLPELQAISVQPLAKGEALIPPNLVSGQAEWEAIIEWIPIPIIPDMC
;
A
#
# COMPACT_ATOMS: atom_id res chain seq x y z
N MET A 1 8.63 -3.71 26.46
CA MET A 1 10.08 -3.96 26.62
C MET A 1 10.23 -5.01 27.72
N LYS A 2 10.35 -6.31 27.37
CA LYS A 2 10.69 -7.32 28.38
C LYS A 2 12.10 -7.01 28.89
N PRO A 3 12.37 -7.12 30.20
CA PRO A 3 13.69 -6.83 30.74
C PRO A 3 14.73 -7.73 30.08
N ILE A 4 15.88 -7.16 29.74
CA ILE A 4 17.07 -7.92 29.35
C ILE A 4 17.29 -8.98 30.43
N ILE A 5 17.29 -10.26 30.05
CA ILE A 5 17.55 -11.35 30.99
C ILE A 5 19.02 -11.22 31.39
N ASN A 6 19.27 -10.63 32.56
CA ASN A 6 20.59 -10.70 33.18
C ASN A 6 20.78 -12.15 33.66
N LEU A 7 21.81 -12.81 33.14
CA LEU A 7 22.19 -14.16 33.58
C LEU A 7 22.69 -14.14 35.02
N ASP A 8 23.30 -13.03 35.43
CA ASP A 8 23.74 -12.73 36.79
C ASP A 8 23.49 -11.24 37.09
N ASP A 9 22.68 -10.94 38.10
CA ASP A 9 22.25 -9.58 38.45
C ASP A 9 23.07 -8.93 39.57
N ARG A 10 24.11 -9.62 40.08
CA ARG A 10 25.01 -9.09 41.12
C ARG A 10 25.74 -7.86 40.63
N ARG A 11 25.69 -6.80 41.44
CA ARG A 11 26.38 -5.52 41.21
C ARG A 11 27.62 -5.42 42.09
N PHE A 12 28.41 -4.37 41.87
CA PHE A 12 29.60 -4.05 42.66
C PHE A 12 29.38 -4.24 44.17
N ASP A 13 28.34 -3.63 44.74
CA ASP A 13 28.07 -3.68 46.18
C ASP A 13 27.81 -5.11 46.69
N ASP A 14 27.06 -5.92 45.91
CA ASP A 14 26.77 -7.32 46.24
C ASP A 14 28.05 -8.15 46.26
N LEU A 15 28.95 -7.90 45.29
CA LEU A 15 30.23 -8.58 45.17
C LEU A 15 31.21 -8.19 46.27
N VAL A 16 31.20 -6.91 46.70
CA VAL A 16 32.02 -6.42 47.81
C VAL A 16 31.57 -7.06 49.12
N GLU A 17 30.26 -7.08 49.40
CA GLU A 17 29.72 -7.69 50.63
C GLU A 17 29.96 -9.20 50.66
N GLU A 18 29.78 -9.89 49.53
CA GLU A 18 30.09 -11.32 49.40
C GLU A 18 31.59 -11.59 49.65
N ALA A 19 32.48 -10.79 49.06
CA ALA A 19 33.92 -10.93 49.23
C ALA A 19 34.35 -10.68 50.69
N LYS A 20 33.79 -9.66 51.35
CA LYS A 20 34.03 -9.38 52.78
C LYS A 20 33.57 -10.54 53.66
N ALA A 21 32.38 -11.07 53.42
CA ALA A 21 31.84 -12.21 54.17
C ALA A 21 32.73 -13.46 54.03
N ARG A 22 33.18 -13.77 52.80
CA ARG A 22 34.09 -14.89 52.53
C ARG A 22 35.46 -14.72 53.19
N LEU A 23 36.00 -13.49 53.18
CA LEU A 23 37.27 -13.16 53.82
C LEU A 23 37.18 -13.32 55.34
N LEU A 24 36.11 -12.82 55.97
CA LEU A 24 35.90 -12.93 57.41
C LEU A 24 35.77 -14.40 57.86
N HIS A 25 35.14 -15.24 57.04
CA HIS A 25 35.04 -16.68 57.30
C HIS A 25 36.39 -17.40 57.16
N SER A 26 37.17 -17.06 56.13
CA SER A 26 38.43 -17.76 55.82
C SER A 26 39.60 -17.27 56.70
N LEU A 27 39.55 -16.01 57.13
CA LEU A 27 40.57 -15.34 57.92
C LEU A 27 39.91 -14.59 59.09
N PRO A 28 39.46 -15.30 60.13
CA PRO A 28 38.78 -14.68 61.28
C PRO A 28 39.69 -13.73 62.09
N GLU A 29 41.01 -13.78 61.87
CA GLU A 29 41.99 -12.86 62.45
C GLU A 29 41.90 -11.43 61.86
N LEU A 30 41.32 -11.28 60.65
CA LEU A 30 41.02 -9.98 60.04
C LEU A 30 39.72 -9.43 60.64
N THR A 31 39.83 -8.80 61.81
CA THR A 31 38.65 -8.36 62.58
C THR A 31 37.89 -7.19 61.97
N GLN A 32 38.53 -6.29 61.20
CA GLN A 32 37.86 -5.12 60.58
C GLN A 32 38.55 -4.69 59.28
N ILE A 33 37.82 -4.71 58.17
CA ILE A 33 38.25 -4.15 56.88
C ILE A 33 37.64 -2.74 56.77
N VAL A 34 38.47 -1.70 56.90
CA VAL A 34 38.03 -0.30 56.93
C VAL A 34 38.34 0.39 55.59
N PRO A 35 37.50 1.33 55.11
CA PRO A 35 37.84 2.14 53.93
C PRO A 35 39.21 2.81 54.08
N GLY A 36 40.11 2.54 53.13
CA GLY A 36 41.50 3.02 53.15
C GLY A 36 42.57 1.95 53.42
N ASP A 37 42.17 0.74 53.85
CA ASP A 37 43.06 -0.42 53.95
C ASP A 37 43.42 -0.96 52.54
N PRO A 38 44.68 -1.35 52.25
CA PRO A 38 45.02 -2.07 51.01
C PRO A 38 44.13 -3.30 50.75
N VAL A 39 43.68 -4.01 51.78
CA VAL A 39 42.76 -5.15 51.64
C VAL A 39 41.38 -4.69 51.15
N HIS A 40 40.88 -3.55 51.64
CA HIS A 40 39.63 -2.96 51.14
C HIS A 40 39.76 -2.59 49.66
N ALA A 41 40.87 -1.95 49.27
CA ALA A 41 41.12 -1.58 47.88
C ALA A 41 41.21 -2.82 46.96
N LEU A 42 41.80 -3.92 47.43
CA LEU A 42 41.82 -5.18 46.68
C LEU A 42 40.42 -5.75 46.50
N VAL A 43 39.59 -5.77 47.56
CA VAL A 43 38.20 -6.21 47.47
C VAL A 43 37.44 -5.40 46.42
N ASP A 44 37.55 -4.08 46.45
CA ASP A 44 36.90 -3.20 45.47
C ASP A 44 37.40 -3.49 44.04
N VAL A 45 38.71 -3.65 43.84
CA VAL A 45 39.27 -3.95 42.51
C VAL A 45 38.76 -5.30 42.00
N PHE A 46 38.72 -6.34 42.83
CA PHE A 46 38.22 -7.66 42.44
C PHE A 46 36.72 -7.65 42.18
N ALA A 47 35.94 -6.91 42.97
CA ALA A 47 34.51 -6.71 42.73
C ALA A 47 34.27 -6.00 41.38
N TRP A 48 35.02 -4.94 41.09
CA TRP A 48 34.93 -4.20 39.82
C TRP A 48 35.34 -5.06 38.60
N LEU A 49 36.42 -5.83 38.71
CA LEU A 49 36.84 -6.77 37.65
C LEU A 49 35.77 -7.83 37.39
N THR A 50 35.17 -8.35 38.46
CA THR A 50 34.12 -9.37 38.38
C THR A 50 32.85 -8.79 37.76
N GLU A 51 32.41 -7.60 38.18
CA GLU A 51 31.26 -6.90 37.59
C GLU A 51 31.48 -6.64 36.08
N THR A 52 32.69 -6.28 35.68
CA THR A 52 33.03 -6.10 34.25
C THR A 52 32.90 -7.42 33.46
N ILE A 53 33.28 -8.55 34.06
CA ILE A 53 33.11 -9.87 33.45
C ILE A 53 31.62 -10.24 33.40
N LEU A 54 30.86 -9.99 34.47
CA LEU A 54 29.41 -10.23 34.51
C LEU A 54 28.67 -9.38 33.48
N TYR A 55 29.03 -8.10 33.31
CA TYR A 55 28.50 -7.24 32.26
C TYR A 55 28.72 -7.85 30.87
N ARG A 56 29.94 -8.33 30.58
CA ARG A 56 30.25 -9.00 29.30
C ARG A 56 29.53 -10.33 29.12
N ALA A 57 29.30 -11.07 30.20
CA ALA A 57 28.55 -12.33 30.16
C ALA A 57 27.05 -12.09 29.93
N ASN A 58 26.49 -11.04 30.55
CA ASN A 58 25.09 -10.62 30.39
C ASN A 58 24.82 -10.02 29.00
N LEU A 59 25.85 -9.52 28.33
CA LEU A 59 25.80 -9.26 26.89
C LEU A 59 25.82 -10.61 26.16
N ILE A 60 24.71 -11.37 26.20
CA ILE A 60 24.49 -12.47 25.24
C ILE A 60 24.66 -11.85 23.86
N PRO A 61 25.72 -12.18 23.10
CA PRO A 61 25.97 -11.55 21.83
C PRO A 61 24.84 -11.89 20.87
N GLU A 62 24.47 -10.94 20.02
CA GLU A 62 23.42 -11.15 19.02
C GLU A 62 23.63 -12.41 18.18
N ARG A 63 24.91 -12.74 17.92
CA ARG A 63 25.34 -13.96 17.25
C ARG A 63 24.90 -15.26 17.95
N GLN A 64 24.89 -15.30 19.29
CA GLN A 64 24.42 -16.47 20.03
C GLN A 64 22.89 -16.57 19.99
N ARG A 65 22.17 -15.45 20.10
CA ARG A 65 20.70 -15.44 19.92
C ARG A 65 20.34 -15.94 18.53
N GLN A 66 20.99 -15.41 17.50
CA GLN A 66 20.85 -15.87 16.12
C GLN A 66 21.18 -17.36 15.98
N ALA A 67 22.22 -17.88 16.65
CA ALA A 67 22.52 -19.31 16.63
C ALA A 67 21.40 -20.17 17.26
N PHE A 68 20.82 -19.75 18.39
CA PHE A 68 19.67 -20.43 19.00
C PHE A 68 18.42 -20.37 18.12
N LEU A 69 18.19 -19.23 17.47
CA LEU A 69 17.09 -19.06 16.53
C LEU A 69 17.29 -19.93 15.27
N ASN A 70 18.52 -20.06 14.78
CA ASN A 70 18.86 -20.96 13.67
C ASN A 70 18.65 -22.44 14.05
N LEU A 71 18.86 -22.83 15.32
CA LEU A 71 18.53 -24.18 15.80
C LEU A 71 17.03 -24.49 15.73
N LEU A 72 16.17 -23.47 15.83
CA LEU A 72 14.72 -23.63 15.66
C LEU A 72 14.32 -23.81 14.18
N GLN A 73 15.24 -23.60 13.23
CA GLN A 73 15.02 -23.67 11.78
C GLN A 73 13.89 -22.77 11.27
N ILE A 74 13.64 -21.66 11.96
CA ILE A 74 12.68 -20.64 11.51
C ILE A 74 13.50 -19.51 10.91
N PRO A 75 13.45 -19.25 9.59
CA PRO A 75 14.24 -18.19 8.97
C PRO A 75 13.68 -16.79 9.31
N ARG A 76 14.53 -15.77 9.13
CA ARG A 76 14.11 -14.36 9.14
C ARG A 76 13.28 -14.07 7.89
N ARG A 77 12.29 -13.18 8.00
CA ARG A 77 11.61 -12.66 6.80
C ARG A 77 12.61 -11.80 6.00
N PRO A 78 12.79 -12.04 4.69
CA PRO A 78 13.69 -11.26 3.84
C PRO A 78 13.18 -9.83 3.65
N ALA A 79 14.03 -8.94 3.14
CA ALA A 79 13.63 -7.59 2.77
C ALA A 79 12.55 -7.59 1.67
N VAL A 80 11.60 -6.64 1.76
CA VAL A 80 10.61 -6.37 0.71
C VAL A 80 11.15 -5.26 -0.18
N PRO A 81 11.05 -5.38 -1.52
CA PRO A 81 11.59 -4.38 -2.43
C PRO A 81 10.62 -3.21 -2.68
N ALA A 82 11.19 -2.02 -2.83
CA ALA A 82 10.41 -0.86 -3.28
C ALA A 82 10.03 -0.99 -4.77
N ARG A 83 8.87 -0.47 -5.14
CA ARG A 83 8.35 -0.45 -6.52
C ARG A 83 8.08 0.99 -6.95
N GLY A 84 8.16 1.26 -8.24
CA GLY A 84 7.89 2.59 -8.80
C GLY A 84 7.78 2.58 -10.31
N LEU A 85 7.62 3.77 -10.89
CA LEU A 85 7.59 3.98 -12.33
C LEU A 85 8.74 4.89 -12.76
N ILE A 86 9.35 4.58 -13.90
CA ILE A 86 10.22 5.51 -14.63
C ILE A 86 9.64 5.70 -16.03
N CYS A 87 9.91 6.85 -16.65
CA CYS A 87 9.65 7.11 -18.06
C CYS A 87 10.98 7.17 -18.82
N VAL A 88 11.03 6.59 -20.02
CA VAL A 88 12.22 6.68 -20.88
C VAL A 88 11.85 7.30 -22.23
N ASP A 89 12.18 8.58 -22.37
CA ASP A 89 11.80 9.40 -23.51
C ASP A 89 12.90 9.41 -24.58
N SER A 90 12.51 9.46 -25.86
CA SER A 90 13.44 9.63 -26.97
C SER A 90 13.41 11.03 -27.59
N THR A 91 12.90 12.02 -26.86
CA THR A 91 12.65 13.40 -27.34
C THR A 91 13.91 14.16 -27.76
N ARG A 92 15.09 13.77 -27.26
CA ARG A 92 16.38 14.39 -27.65
C ARG A 92 16.92 13.89 -28.98
N LYS A 93 16.44 12.74 -29.48
CA LYS A 93 16.82 12.24 -30.81
C LYS A 93 16.08 13.04 -31.88
N ARG A 94 16.84 13.61 -32.81
CA ARG A 94 16.30 14.38 -33.96
C ARG A 94 16.10 13.50 -35.20
N THR A 95 15.59 12.28 -35.01
CA THR A 95 15.45 11.26 -36.05
C THR A 95 14.05 10.67 -36.07
N ALA A 96 13.54 10.33 -37.24
CA ALA A 96 12.24 9.67 -37.40
C ALA A 96 12.21 8.23 -36.88
N HIS A 97 13.35 7.52 -36.89
CA HIS A 97 13.44 6.15 -36.39
C HIS A 97 13.34 6.07 -34.87
N LEU A 98 12.51 5.14 -34.41
CA LEU A 98 12.39 4.83 -32.99
C LEU A 98 13.65 4.09 -32.47
N PRO A 99 14.07 4.32 -31.22
CA PRO A 99 15.15 3.56 -30.59
C PRO A 99 14.86 2.06 -30.51
N ALA A 100 15.90 1.27 -30.21
CA ALA A 100 15.70 -0.13 -29.85
C ALA A 100 14.85 -0.26 -28.57
N ILE A 101 14.11 -1.37 -28.48
CA ILE A 101 13.33 -1.72 -27.28
C ILE A 101 14.29 -1.89 -26.10
N ILE A 102 13.95 -1.27 -24.98
CA ILE A 102 14.57 -1.52 -23.68
C ILE A 102 13.97 -2.82 -23.15
N ALA A 103 14.80 -3.84 -22.99
CA ALA A 103 14.36 -5.12 -22.47
C ALA A 103 14.00 -5.04 -20.97
N ALA A 104 13.15 -5.95 -20.51
CA ALA A 104 12.95 -6.23 -19.11
C ALA A 104 14.28 -6.51 -18.41
N GLU A 105 14.32 -6.25 -17.11
CA GLU A 105 15.49 -6.43 -16.24
C GLU A 105 16.69 -5.56 -16.63
N SER A 106 16.43 -4.44 -17.32
CA SER A 106 17.43 -3.40 -17.56
C SER A 106 17.76 -2.69 -16.24
N HIS A 107 19.05 -2.47 -15.99
CA HIS A 107 19.54 -2.02 -14.68
C HIS A 107 19.59 -0.49 -14.54
N LEU A 108 19.16 -0.01 -13.36
CA LEU A 108 19.15 1.39 -12.97
C LEU A 108 19.88 1.55 -11.62
N PRO A 109 21.18 1.91 -11.63
CA PRO A 109 21.95 2.04 -10.40
C PRO A 109 21.57 3.31 -9.63
N TYR A 110 21.51 3.22 -8.31
CA TYR A 110 21.39 4.39 -7.43
C TYR A 110 22.14 4.18 -6.11
N ALA A 111 23.26 4.89 -5.93
CA ALA A 111 24.14 4.71 -4.78
C ALA A 111 24.51 3.22 -4.56
N THR A 112 24.05 2.61 -3.47
CA THR A 112 24.24 1.18 -3.15
C THR A 112 23.02 0.31 -3.51
N GLN A 113 21.94 0.93 -4.00
CA GLN A 113 20.70 0.25 -4.38
C GLN A 113 20.71 -0.12 -5.86
N HIS A 114 20.07 -1.24 -6.17
CA HIS A 114 19.92 -1.78 -7.51
C HIS A 114 18.45 -1.77 -7.89
N PHE A 115 18.11 -1.11 -9.00
CA PHE A 115 16.77 -1.20 -9.59
C PHE A 115 16.82 -1.93 -10.93
N SER A 116 15.75 -2.64 -11.25
CA SER A 116 15.59 -3.31 -12.53
C SER A 116 14.20 -3.05 -13.10
N SER A 117 14.10 -2.90 -14.42
CA SER A 117 12.79 -2.81 -15.10
C SER A 117 12.06 -4.15 -15.02
N VAL A 118 10.74 -4.14 -14.89
CA VAL A 118 9.92 -5.37 -14.84
C VAL A 118 9.51 -5.85 -16.23
N GLY A 119 9.37 -4.93 -17.19
CA GLY A 119 8.91 -5.25 -18.54
C GLY A 119 9.64 -4.46 -19.62
N ASP A 120 9.34 -4.80 -20.87
CA ASP A 120 9.91 -4.14 -22.04
C ASP A 120 9.24 -2.78 -22.31
N LEU A 121 10.03 -1.84 -22.83
CA LEU A 121 9.57 -0.51 -23.22
C LEU A 121 10.14 -0.14 -24.60
N GLN A 122 9.27 0.30 -25.51
CA GLN A 122 9.66 0.97 -26.75
C GLN A 122 9.70 2.48 -26.49
N PRO A 123 10.88 3.13 -26.39
CA PRO A 123 10.93 4.57 -26.18
C PRO A 123 10.35 5.29 -27.40
N THR A 124 9.57 6.34 -27.15
CA THR A 124 8.99 7.18 -28.22
C THR A 124 9.32 8.66 -28.01
N PRO A 125 9.27 9.48 -29.06
CA PRO A 125 9.45 10.92 -28.93
C PRO A 125 8.15 11.64 -28.52
N LEU A 126 7.10 10.90 -28.12
CA LEU A 126 5.80 11.45 -27.80
C LEU A 126 5.86 12.26 -26.51
N LEU A 127 5.27 13.45 -26.56
CA LEU A 127 4.87 14.23 -25.39
C LEU A 127 3.40 13.94 -25.13
N MET A 128 2.99 13.93 -23.85
CA MET A 128 1.62 13.68 -23.45
C MET A 128 1.13 14.82 -22.56
N ASP A 129 0.04 15.44 -22.99
CA ASP A 129 -0.72 16.42 -22.21
C ASP A 129 -2.01 15.81 -21.71
N ILE A 130 -2.42 16.14 -20.48
CA ILE A 130 -3.67 15.67 -19.89
C ILE A 130 -4.62 16.85 -19.82
N VAL A 131 -5.80 16.69 -20.41
CA VAL A 131 -6.83 17.72 -20.47
C VAL A 131 -8.16 17.12 -20.02
N CYS A 132 -8.98 17.93 -19.36
CA CYS A 132 -10.34 17.53 -19.02
C CYS A 132 -11.35 18.64 -19.37
N LYS A 133 -12.62 18.24 -19.51
CA LYS A 133 -13.76 19.15 -19.61
C LYS A 133 -14.25 19.45 -18.20
N GLU A 134 -13.62 20.41 -17.52
CA GLU A 134 -13.98 20.76 -16.13
C GLU A 134 -15.39 21.35 -16.09
N ARG A 135 -16.25 20.79 -15.24
CA ARG A 135 -17.63 21.26 -15.10
C ARG A 135 -17.65 22.64 -14.43
N ILE A 136 -18.38 23.58 -15.04
CA ILE A 136 -18.65 24.89 -14.42
C ILE A 136 -20.01 24.84 -13.75
N SER A 137 -20.08 25.30 -12.50
CA SER A 137 -21.35 25.41 -11.75
C SER A 137 -22.17 26.65 -12.16
N ASP A 138 -23.48 26.60 -11.98
CA ASP A 138 -24.39 27.72 -12.30
C ASP A 138 -24.02 29.02 -11.55
N GLN A 139 -23.49 28.91 -10.33
CA GLN A 139 -23.01 30.06 -9.57
C GLN A 139 -21.78 30.71 -10.23
N GLN A 140 -20.85 29.92 -10.76
CA GLN A 140 -19.68 30.41 -11.47
C GLN A 140 -20.05 31.05 -12.82
N LEU A 141 -21.06 30.48 -13.51
CA LEU A 141 -21.61 31.08 -14.74
C LEU A 141 -22.19 32.47 -14.50
N LEU A 142 -23.01 32.60 -13.46
CA LEU A 142 -23.60 33.88 -13.07
C LEU A 142 -22.52 34.90 -12.68
N ALA A 143 -21.46 34.47 -11.99
CA ALA A 143 -20.32 35.32 -11.65
C ALA A 143 -19.54 35.81 -12.89
N MET A 144 -19.53 35.03 -13.96
CA MET A 144 -18.95 35.41 -15.27
C MET A 144 -19.91 36.26 -16.13
N GLY A 145 -21.10 36.60 -15.62
CA GLY A 145 -22.11 37.37 -16.35
C GLY A 145 -22.84 36.57 -17.44
N ILE A 146 -22.67 35.25 -17.47
CA ILE A 146 -23.33 34.34 -18.41
C ILE A 146 -24.55 33.75 -17.74
N THR A 147 -25.74 34.12 -18.22
CA THR A 147 -26.99 33.55 -17.73
C THR A 147 -27.23 32.15 -18.34
N PRO A 148 -27.89 31.23 -17.60
CA PRO A 148 -28.30 29.94 -18.14
C PRO A 148 -29.18 30.05 -19.41
N GLU A 149 -29.89 31.17 -19.59
CA GLU A 149 -30.68 31.45 -20.79
C GLU A 149 -29.80 31.77 -22.00
N GLN A 150 -28.74 32.57 -21.83
CA GLN A 150 -27.77 32.84 -22.90
C GLN A 150 -27.06 31.56 -23.37
N LEU A 151 -26.69 30.67 -22.44
CA LEU A 151 -26.11 29.35 -22.76
C LEU A 151 -27.04 28.47 -23.61
N ARG A 152 -28.36 28.54 -23.39
CA ARG A 152 -29.34 27.81 -24.21
C ARG A 152 -29.45 28.38 -25.63
N HIS A 153 -29.21 29.68 -25.82
CA HIS A 153 -29.21 30.32 -27.13
C HIS A 153 -27.97 30.00 -27.98
N THR A 154 -26.83 29.73 -27.35
CA THR A 154 -25.60 29.29 -28.04
C THR A 154 -25.58 27.79 -28.36
N SER A 155 -26.51 27.01 -27.79
CA SER A 155 -26.62 25.57 -28.03
C SER A 155 -27.33 25.26 -29.35
N PRO A 156 -26.86 24.27 -30.15
CA PRO A 156 -27.59 23.81 -31.32
C PRO A 156 -28.97 23.25 -30.92
N ALA A 157 -30.03 23.98 -31.28
CA ALA A 157 -31.44 23.59 -31.26
C ALA A 157 -31.90 22.63 -30.13
N GLY A 158 -32.14 23.17 -28.92
CA GLY A 158 -33.16 22.62 -28.01
C GLY A 158 -32.74 21.59 -26.95
N ASN A 159 -31.47 21.20 -26.85
CA ASN A 159 -31.01 20.24 -25.85
C ASN A 159 -30.48 20.90 -24.56
N ALA A 160 -30.54 20.18 -23.43
CA ALA A 160 -29.92 20.63 -22.18
C ALA A 160 -28.42 20.89 -22.40
N SER A 161 -27.88 21.98 -21.87
CA SER A 161 -26.49 22.39 -22.14
C SER A 161 -25.71 22.45 -20.84
N LEU A 162 -24.58 21.75 -20.79
CA LEU A 162 -23.66 21.79 -19.66
C LEU A 162 -22.43 22.60 -20.07
N ALA A 163 -22.17 23.65 -19.32
CA ALA A 163 -20.98 24.47 -19.52
C ALA A 163 -19.73 23.76 -18.98
N PHE A 164 -18.66 23.81 -19.76
CA PHE A 164 -17.36 23.33 -19.34
C PHE A 164 -16.25 24.30 -19.71
N ARG A 165 -15.11 24.15 -19.03
CA ARG A 165 -13.85 24.79 -19.40
C ARG A 165 -12.79 23.72 -19.68
N PRO A 166 -12.05 23.78 -20.80
CA PRO A 166 -10.85 22.98 -20.96
C PRO A 166 -9.85 23.33 -19.86
N ARG A 167 -9.45 22.33 -19.06
CA ARG A 167 -8.41 22.47 -18.05
C ARG A 167 -7.28 21.51 -18.34
N HIS A 168 -6.07 22.05 -18.48
CA HIS A 168 -4.84 21.25 -18.51
C HIS A 168 -4.51 20.83 -17.08
N LEU A 169 -4.23 19.54 -16.90
CA LEU A 169 -3.94 18.94 -15.61
C LEU A 169 -2.48 18.52 -15.56
N LEU A 170 -1.78 18.93 -14.50
CA LEU A 170 -0.39 18.54 -14.26
C LEU A 170 -0.34 17.38 -13.26
N PRO A 171 0.11 16.18 -13.67
CA PRO A 171 0.29 15.03 -12.76
C PRO A 171 1.08 15.40 -11.50
N GLY A 172 0.64 14.92 -10.34
CA GLY A 172 1.25 15.21 -9.04
C GLY A 172 1.03 16.63 -8.48
N ARG A 173 0.38 17.53 -9.22
CA ARG A 173 -0.02 18.87 -8.74
C ARG A 173 -1.54 19.04 -8.73
N ASP A 174 -2.19 18.65 -9.83
CA ASP A 174 -3.64 18.69 -9.97
C ASP A 174 -4.25 17.30 -9.69
N PRO A 175 -5.42 17.22 -9.04
CA PRO A 175 -6.14 15.96 -8.91
C PRO A 175 -6.67 15.51 -10.27
N LEU A 176 -6.30 14.32 -10.72
CA LEU A 176 -6.81 13.74 -11.97
C LEU A 176 -8.13 13.00 -11.68
N SER A 177 -9.20 13.76 -11.41
CA SER A 177 -10.52 13.22 -11.05
C SER A 177 -11.47 13.18 -12.24
N LEU A 178 -12.07 12.01 -12.49
CA LEU A 178 -13.12 11.84 -13.50
C LEU A 178 -14.46 12.47 -13.06
N ALA A 179 -14.77 12.52 -11.76
CA ALA A 179 -16.01 13.12 -11.23
C ALA A 179 -16.12 14.63 -11.50
N ALA A 180 -14.99 15.33 -11.55
CA ALA A 180 -14.95 16.77 -11.80
C ALA A 180 -15.21 17.13 -13.28
N THR A 181 -15.28 16.13 -14.16
CA THR A 181 -15.43 16.31 -15.60
C THR A 181 -16.88 16.15 -16.04
N VAL A 182 -17.29 16.86 -17.08
CA VAL A 182 -18.67 16.81 -17.57
C VAL A 182 -19.02 15.44 -18.17
N ASP A 183 -18.06 14.77 -18.82
CA ASP A 183 -18.24 13.49 -19.53
C ASP A 183 -17.61 12.27 -18.84
N GLN A 184 -17.13 12.43 -17.59
CA GLN A 184 -16.43 11.40 -16.82
C GLN A 184 -15.28 10.78 -17.62
N ALA A 185 -14.47 11.65 -18.24
CA ALA A 185 -13.37 11.27 -19.11
C ALA A 185 -12.14 12.16 -18.92
N LEU A 186 -10.96 11.56 -19.06
CA LEU A 186 -9.69 12.27 -19.22
C LEU A 186 -9.23 12.16 -20.67
N TYR A 187 -8.74 13.26 -21.22
CA TYR A 187 -8.25 13.35 -22.58
C TYR A 187 -6.74 13.47 -22.59
N LEU A 188 -6.07 12.58 -23.31
CA LEU A 188 -4.63 12.51 -23.42
C LEU A 188 -4.21 12.94 -24.81
N GLY A 189 -3.63 14.12 -24.91
CA GLY A 189 -3.14 14.68 -26.15
C GLY A 189 -1.70 14.26 -26.40
N PHE A 190 -1.45 13.51 -27.48
CA PHE A 190 -0.10 13.11 -27.88
C PHE A 190 0.45 14.05 -28.94
N SER A 191 1.64 14.60 -28.69
CA SER A 191 2.28 15.58 -29.58
C SER A 191 3.78 15.30 -29.78
N LEU A 192 4.37 15.94 -30.78
CA LEU A 192 5.81 15.86 -31.07
C LEU A 192 6.55 17.13 -30.61
N PRO A 193 7.81 16.99 -30.16
CA PRO A 193 8.72 18.11 -30.02
C PRO A 193 8.86 18.89 -31.34
N LEU A 194 8.90 20.23 -31.26
CA LEU A 194 9.01 21.12 -32.43
C LEU A 194 10.06 20.69 -33.49
N PRO A 195 11.28 20.25 -33.12
CA PRO A 195 12.28 19.83 -34.11
C PRO A 195 11.89 18.59 -34.94
N LEU A 196 10.94 17.80 -34.49
CA LEU A 196 10.50 16.56 -35.14
C LEU A 196 9.24 16.72 -35.98
N VAL A 197 8.56 17.87 -35.92
CA VAL A 197 7.33 18.14 -36.67
C VAL A 197 7.54 17.98 -38.17
N ALA A 198 8.70 18.37 -38.70
CA ALA A 198 9.04 18.21 -40.12
C ALA A 198 9.09 16.73 -40.57
N GLN A 199 9.33 15.80 -39.64
CA GLN A 199 9.40 14.35 -39.88
C GLN A 199 8.13 13.62 -39.40
N LYS A 200 7.06 14.35 -39.07
CA LYS A 200 5.80 13.83 -38.50
C LYS A 200 5.26 12.63 -39.28
N ALA A 201 5.16 12.73 -40.60
CA ALA A 201 4.61 11.66 -41.44
C ALA A 201 5.42 10.35 -41.36
N GLU A 202 6.74 10.43 -41.22
CA GLU A 202 7.61 9.25 -41.08
C GLU A 202 7.55 8.67 -39.67
N ILE A 203 7.50 9.52 -38.64
CA ILE A 203 7.35 9.10 -37.25
C ILE A 203 6.02 8.36 -37.05
N VAL A 204 4.91 8.87 -37.59
CA VAL A 204 3.60 8.20 -37.47
C VAL A 204 3.63 6.81 -38.11
N LYS A 205 4.33 6.63 -39.25
CA LYS A 205 4.54 5.30 -39.85
C LYS A 205 5.30 4.35 -38.93
N HIS A 206 6.28 4.86 -38.16
CA HIS A 206 7.02 4.05 -37.19
C HIS A 206 6.26 3.81 -35.89
N LEU A 207 5.33 4.68 -35.52
CA LEU A 207 4.43 4.49 -34.37
C LEU A 207 3.28 3.52 -34.69
N ALA A 208 2.90 3.38 -35.96
CA ALA A 208 1.82 2.50 -36.36
C ALA A 208 2.09 1.05 -35.93
N GLY A 209 1.17 0.47 -35.17
CA GLY A 209 1.29 -0.91 -34.69
C GLY A 209 2.29 -1.13 -33.56
N ILE A 210 2.87 -0.11 -32.93
CA ILE A 210 3.73 -0.32 -31.74
C ILE A 210 2.89 -0.53 -30.48
N THR A 211 3.54 -0.98 -29.42
CA THR A 211 2.96 -1.01 -28.07
C THR A 211 3.37 0.24 -27.32
N LEU A 212 2.37 1.05 -26.96
CA LEU A 212 2.52 2.24 -26.14
C LEU A 212 2.35 1.86 -24.66
N ASN A 213 3.32 2.24 -23.82
CA ASN A 213 3.23 2.03 -22.38
C ASN A 213 2.77 3.32 -21.68
N ILE A 214 1.67 3.24 -20.94
CA ILE A 214 1.13 4.32 -20.10
C ILE A 214 1.30 3.92 -18.64
N GLY A 215 2.04 4.71 -17.87
CA GLY A 215 2.20 4.54 -16.44
C GLY A 215 1.06 5.23 -15.71
N ILE A 216 0.52 4.58 -14.69
CA ILE A 216 -0.64 5.06 -13.93
C ILE A 216 -0.43 4.80 -12.43
N ALA A 217 -0.85 5.75 -11.59
CA ALA A 217 -0.90 5.57 -10.15
C ALA A 217 -2.24 6.09 -9.60
N PRO A 218 -2.91 5.33 -8.70
CA PRO A 218 -4.12 5.80 -8.03
C PRO A 218 -3.85 7.00 -7.13
N ALA A 219 -4.89 7.81 -6.85
CA ALA A 219 -4.83 8.87 -5.83
C ALA A 219 -4.50 8.33 -4.42
N ASP A 220 -5.04 7.15 -4.10
CA ASP A 220 -4.86 6.46 -2.83
C ASP A 220 -3.74 5.40 -2.97
N ASP A 221 -2.49 5.84 -3.03
CA ASP A 221 -1.33 4.94 -3.16
C ASP A 221 -0.93 4.37 -1.79
N ALA A 222 -1.85 3.63 -1.15
CA ALA A 222 -1.50 2.77 -0.03
C ALA A 222 -0.92 1.45 -0.60
N LEU A 223 0.28 1.11 -0.15
CA LEU A 223 1.08 -0.03 -0.60
C LEU A 223 0.23 -1.28 -0.84
N ALA A 224 0.25 -1.72 -2.09
CA ALA A 224 -0.42 -2.93 -2.53
C ALA A 224 0.35 -4.17 -2.07
N GLU A 225 0.00 -4.67 -0.90
CA GLU A 225 0.24 -6.07 -0.54
C GLU A 225 -0.90 -6.89 -1.18
N GLN A 226 -0.57 -7.75 -2.15
CA GLN A 226 -1.53 -8.66 -2.82
C GLN A 226 -1.84 -9.82 -1.86
N GLU A 227 -3.07 -10.35 -1.71
CA GLU A 227 -3.58 -11.35 -2.66
C GLU A 227 -5.10 -11.64 -2.61
N SER A 228 -5.96 -10.63 -2.43
CA SER A 228 -7.09 -10.62 -3.37
C SER A 228 -7.22 -9.32 -4.08
N GLN A 229 -6.81 -9.39 -5.33
CA GLN A 229 -7.15 -8.44 -6.37
C GLN A 229 -8.66 -8.21 -6.30
N PRO A 230 -9.15 -7.03 -5.85
CA PRO A 230 -10.41 -6.56 -6.38
C PRO A 230 -10.36 -6.75 -7.90
N LEU A 231 -11.45 -7.24 -8.51
CA LEU A 231 -11.50 -7.44 -9.94
C LEU A 231 -10.94 -6.18 -10.64
N PRO A 232 -10.04 -6.36 -11.63
CA PRO A 232 -9.48 -5.24 -12.35
C PRO A 232 -10.60 -4.34 -12.81
N ARG A 233 -10.51 -3.03 -12.53
CA ARG A 233 -11.50 -2.10 -13.10
C ARG A 233 -11.36 -2.14 -14.61
N GLN A 234 -12.46 -2.14 -15.33
CA GLN A 234 -12.40 -2.02 -16.78
C GLN A 234 -12.14 -0.56 -17.17
N LEU A 235 -10.88 -0.21 -17.39
CA LEU A 235 -10.50 1.05 -18.01
C LEU A 235 -10.77 0.98 -19.51
N LYS A 236 -11.55 1.93 -20.01
CA LYS A 236 -11.78 2.08 -21.45
C LYS A 236 -10.78 3.08 -22.02
N TRP A 237 -9.98 2.59 -22.95
CA TRP A 237 -9.00 3.35 -23.71
C TRP A 237 -9.49 3.48 -25.14
N GLU A 238 -9.76 4.70 -25.58
CA GLU A 238 -10.37 4.93 -26.88
C GLU A 238 -9.57 5.99 -27.65
N LEU A 239 -9.29 5.71 -28.92
CA LEU A 239 -8.66 6.63 -29.84
C LEU A 239 -9.75 7.53 -30.46
N ALA A 240 -9.58 8.85 -30.36
CA ALA A 240 -10.46 9.78 -31.04
C ALA A 240 -10.17 9.75 -32.55
N TRP A 241 -11.21 9.51 -33.34
CA TRP A 241 -11.16 9.45 -34.79
C TRP A 241 -12.30 10.28 -35.38
N GLN A 242 -12.08 10.83 -36.56
CA GLN A 242 -13.05 11.64 -37.28
C GLN A 242 -13.04 11.20 -38.74
N GLN A 243 -14.23 11.04 -39.32
CA GLN A 243 -14.38 10.77 -40.74
C GLN A 243 -14.17 12.06 -41.54
N ASP A 244 -13.51 11.96 -42.69
CA ASP A 244 -13.36 13.07 -43.64
C ASP A 244 -14.74 13.67 -43.95
N ASP A 245 -14.98 14.94 -43.59
CA ASP A 245 -16.22 15.75 -43.71
C ASP A 245 -17.28 15.67 -42.58
N GLY A 246 -17.08 14.90 -41.50
CA GLY A 246 -18.00 14.86 -40.34
C GLY A 246 -17.67 15.88 -39.24
N LEU A 247 -18.67 16.51 -38.62
CA LEU A 247 -18.45 17.41 -37.43
C LEU A 247 -18.29 16.63 -36.11
N ASP A 248 -18.69 15.36 -36.06
CA ASP A 248 -18.69 14.54 -34.85
C ASP A 248 -17.46 13.61 -34.81
N PHE A 249 -16.84 13.49 -33.62
CA PHE A 249 -15.77 12.54 -33.36
C PHE A 249 -16.33 11.21 -32.88
N ASP A 250 -15.78 10.12 -33.42
CA ASP A 250 -15.99 8.76 -32.96
C ASP A 250 -14.81 8.28 -32.10
N TYR A 251 -15.07 7.35 -31.20
CA TYR A 251 -14.07 6.81 -30.27
C TYR A 251 -13.88 5.32 -30.51
N LEU A 252 -12.73 4.97 -31.07
CA LEU A 252 -12.38 3.59 -31.40
C LEU A 252 -11.69 2.94 -30.19
N PRO A 253 -12.21 1.84 -29.63
CA PRO A 253 -11.56 1.17 -28.52
C PRO A 253 -10.18 0.64 -28.95
N LEU A 254 -9.16 0.91 -28.13
CA LEU A 254 -7.82 0.36 -28.33
C LEU A 254 -7.69 -1.02 -27.69
N GLU A 255 -6.87 -1.86 -28.32
CA GLU A 255 -6.49 -3.15 -27.76
C GLU A 255 -5.53 -2.94 -26.57
N GLN A 256 -5.99 -3.30 -25.37
CA GLN A 256 -5.17 -3.37 -24.16
C GLN A 256 -4.50 -4.75 -24.09
N LEU A 257 -3.20 -4.80 -24.35
CA LEU A 257 -2.41 -6.04 -24.33
C LEU A 257 -2.17 -6.55 -22.92
N ALA A 258 -1.96 -5.63 -21.98
CA ALA A 258 -1.72 -5.93 -20.56
C ALA A 258 -2.01 -4.69 -19.70
N ASP A 259 -2.34 -4.92 -18.43
CA ASP A 259 -2.48 -3.89 -17.40
C ASP A 259 -1.97 -4.42 -16.06
N SER A 260 -0.80 -3.95 -15.63
CA SER A 260 -0.26 -4.31 -14.31
C SER A 260 -0.80 -3.46 -13.16
N SER A 261 -1.57 -2.40 -13.46
CA SER A 261 -2.19 -1.51 -12.46
C SER A 261 -3.50 -2.05 -11.89
N ASN A 262 -3.97 -3.18 -12.41
CA ASN A 262 -5.24 -3.81 -12.03
C ASN A 262 -6.44 -2.84 -12.15
N GLY A 263 -6.52 -2.09 -13.25
CA GLY A 263 -7.53 -1.05 -13.46
C GLY A 263 -7.30 0.20 -12.59
N ALA A 264 -6.06 0.68 -12.56
CA ALA A 264 -5.62 1.82 -11.75
C ALA A 264 -5.94 1.68 -10.25
N ARG A 265 -5.84 0.46 -9.73
CA ARG A 265 -6.01 0.16 -8.30
C ARG A 265 -4.68 0.11 -7.57
N THR A 266 -3.61 -0.15 -8.29
CA THR A 266 -2.23 -0.12 -7.83
C THR A 266 -1.42 0.67 -8.83
N LEU A 267 -0.26 1.17 -8.42
CA LEU A 267 0.76 1.64 -9.34
C LEU A 267 1.06 0.55 -10.40
N GLY A 268 1.10 0.92 -11.69
CA GLY A 268 1.42 -0.02 -12.74
C GLY A 268 1.51 0.60 -14.14
N VAL A 269 1.62 -0.27 -15.15
CA VAL A 269 1.75 0.11 -16.56
C VAL A 269 0.68 -0.58 -17.38
N ILE A 270 0.00 0.21 -18.21
CA ILE A 270 -0.98 -0.25 -19.20
C ILE A 270 -0.30 -0.26 -20.56
N ARG A 271 -0.41 -1.38 -21.27
CA ARG A 271 0.21 -1.59 -22.59
C ARG A 271 -0.87 -1.57 -23.65
N LEU A 272 -0.90 -0.51 -24.45
CA LEU A 272 -1.90 -0.29 -25.50
C LEU A 272 -1.28 -0.52 -26.87
N ARG A 273 -1.97 -1.26 -27.74
CA ARG A 273 -1.55 -1.42 -29.13
C ARG A 273 -2.07 -0.27 -29.97
N LEU A 274 -1.17 0.51 -30.57
CA LEU A 274 -1.58 1.51 -31.54
C LEU A 274 -2.06 0.84 -32.84
N PRO A 275 -3.04 1.42 -33.56
CA PRO A 275 -3.47 0.89 -34.85
C PRO A 275 -2.34 0.82 -35.86
N LYS A 276 -2.39 -0.18 -36.75
CA LYS A 276 -1.45 -0.29 -37.89
C LYS A 276 -1.78 0.70 -39.00
N GLU A 277 -3.03 1.16 -39.06
CA GLU A 277 -3.47 2.11 -40.07
C GLU A 277 -3.04 3.52 -39.68
N VAL A 278 -2.17 4.12 -40.49
CA VAL A 278 -1.53 5.42 -40.24
C VAL A 278 -2.53 6.58 -40.23
N SER A 279 -3.61 6.46 -41.01
CA SER A 279 -4.70 7.45 -41.08
C SER A 279 -5.37 7.68 -39.71
N LEU A 280 -5.48 6.64 -38.88
CA LEU A 280 -6.10 6.72 -37.55
C LEU A 280 -5.27 7.51 -36.54
N LEU A 281 -3.96 7.69 -36.79
CA LEU A 281 -3.04 8.40 -35.91
C LEU A 281 -2.79 9.85 -36.35
N GLN A 282 -3.76 10.43 -37.07
CA GLN A 282 -3.74 11.82 -37.56
C GLN A 282 -5.18 12.39 -37.51
N PRO A 283 -5.70 12.83 -36.34
CA PRO A 283 -7.01 13.43 -36.29
C PRO A 283 -6.97 14.78 -36.99
N HIS A 284 -8.06 15.09 -37.69
CA HIS A 284 -8.34 16.45 -38.11
C HIS A 284 -8.70 17.24 -36.84
N LEU A 285 -7.91 18.26 -36.50
CA LEU A 285 -8.26 19.14 -35.39
C LEU A 285 -9.27 20.18 -35.89
N PRO A 286 -10.29 20.55 -35.09
CA PRO A 286 -11.20 21.62 -35.48
C PRO A 286 -10.42 22.93 -35.66
N ASP A 287 -10.67 23.63 -36.78
CA ASP A 287 -9.99 24.88 -37.15
C ASP A 287 -10.33 26.06 -36.20
N ASP A 288 -11.47 26.00 -35.49
CA ASP A 288 -11.98 27.06 -34.62
C ASP A 288 -12.03 26.61 -33.14
N PRO A 289 -11.34 27.32 -32.22
CA PRO A 289 -11.39 27.07 -30.77
C PRO A 289 -12.80 27.04 -30.18
N ALA A 290 -13.75 27.79 -30.75
CA ALA A 290 -15.14 27.81 -30.27
C ALA A 290 -15.86 26.46 -30.44
N ASN A 291 -15.36 25.59 -31.34
CA ASN A 291 -15.91 24.26 -31.59
C ASN A 291 -15.14 23.14 -30.83
N ALA A 292 -14.05 23.49 -30.13
CA ALA A 292 -13.24 22.52 -29.39
C ALA A 292 -13.97 22.02 -28.14
N GLY A 293 -14.01 20.70 -27.96
CA GLY A 293 -14.73 20.02 -26.89
C GLY A 293 -16.27 20.01 -27.00
N MET A 294 -16.83 20.62 -28.05
CA MET A 294 -18.26 20.59 -28.34
C MET A 294 -18.72 19.17 -28.74
N ARG A 295 -19.85 18.71 -28.19
CA ARG A 295 -20.34 17.33 -28.38
C ARG A 295 -19.25 16.30 -27.97
N ASN A 296 -18.91 15.39 -28.89
CA ASN A 296 -17.93 14.34 -28.71
C ASN A 296 -16.51 14.75 -29.07
N SER A 297 -16.24 15.98 -29.53
CA SER A 297 -14.88 16.38 -29.88
C SER A 297 -13.96 16.41 -28.65
N PRO A 298 -12.65 16.14 -28.81
CA PRO A 298 -11.67 16.38 -27.76
C PRO A 298 -11.66 17.86 -27.33
N PRO A 299 -11.31 18.16 -26.06
CA PRO A 299 -11.15 19.52 -25.59
C PRO A 299 -10.10 20.31 -26.39
N GLU A 300 -10.10 21.63 -26.21
CA GLU A 300 -9.04 22.47 -26.77
C GLU A 300 -7.66 21.99 -26.30
N GLN A 301 -6.72 21.92 -27.24
CA GLN A 301 -5.34 21.57 -26.93
C GLN A 301 -4.72 22.64 -26.00
N PRO A 302 -3.76 22.27 -25.14
CA PRO A 302 -3.11 23.24 -24.27
C PRO A 302 -2.43 24.34 -25.09
N GLY A 303 -2.52 25.60 -24.66
CA GLY A 303 -1.92 26.74 -25.38
C GLY A 303 -0.39 26.66 -25.54
N SER A 304 0.28 25.77 -24.79
CA SER A 304 1.70 25.46 -24.95
C SER A 304 2.02 24.58 -26.17
N THR A 305 1.03 23.90 -26.74
CA THR A 305 1.19 22.89 -27.79
C THR A 305 0.56 23.43 -29.08
N LYS A 306 1.37 23.56 -30.14
CA LYS A 306 0.88 24.07 -31.42
C LYS A 306 0.11 22.99 -32.20
N PRO A 307 -0.89 23.36 -33.03
CA PRO A 307 -1.67 22.40 -33.82
C PRO A 307 -0.80 21.45 -34.67
N GLU A 308 0.28 21.96 -35.27
CA GLU A 308 1.17 21.15 -36.11
C GLU A 308 1.89 20.03 -35.35
N GLN A 309 2.10 20.20 -34.04
CA GLN A 309 2.76 19.22 -33.17
C GLN A 309 1.85 18.05 -32.81
N MET A 310 0.54 18.28 -32.81
CA MET A 310 -0.43 17.31 -32.32
C MET A 310 -0.52 16.10 -33.26
N LEU A 311 -0.55 14.89 -32.67
CA LEU A 311 -0.61 13.64 -33.41
C LEU A 311 -1.94 12.93 -33.26
N PHE A 312 -2.44 12.69 -32.05
CA PHE A 312 -3.72 12.03 -31.80
C PHE A 312 -4.17 12.21 -30.36
N TRP A 313 -5.45 11.95 -30.10
CA TRP A 313 -6.03 11.98 -28.75
C TRP A 313 -6.45 10.59 -28.30
N LEU A 314 -6.14 10.25 -27.06
CA LEU A 314 -6.76 9.12 -26.37
C LEU A 314 -7.74 9.62 -25.32
N ARG A 315 -8.85 8.91 -25.14
CA ARG A 315 -9.81 9.13 -24.08
C ARG A 315 -9.75 7.96 -23.09
N LEU A 316 -9.61 8.30 -21.81
CA LEU A 316 -9.65 7.36 -20.69
C LEU A 316 -10.97 7.52 -19.93
N ARG A 317 -11.69 6.42 -19.75
CA ARG A 317 -12.91 6.35 -18.94
C ARG A 317 -12.92 5.11 -18.03
N CYS A 318 -13.65 5.19 -16.92
CA CYS A 318 -13.93 4.04 -16.06
C CYS A 318 -15.44 3.97 -15.77
N PRO A 319 -16.23 3.24 -16.58
CA PRO A 319 -17.68 3.15 -16.39
C PRO A 319 -18.09 2.52 -15.05
N GLU A 320 -17.27 1.60 -14.53
CA GLU A 320 -17.49 0.93 -13.25
C GLU A 320 -17.28 1.85 -12.05
N GLN A 321 -16.47 2.90 -12.21
CA GLN A 321 -16.17 3.89 -11.18
C GLN A 321 -16.04 5.29 -11.81
N PRO A 322 -17.18 5.99 -12.04
CA PRO A 322 -17.19 7.28 -12.73
C PRO A 322 -16.51 8.42 -11.95
N ASP A 323 -16.25 8.21 -10.66
CA ASP A 323 -15.55 9.13 -9.77
C ASP A 323 -14.07 8.79 -9.55
N LEU A 324 -13.51 7.87 -10.36
CA LEU A 324 -12.11 7.45 -10.26
C LEU A 324 -11.15 8.65 -10.23
N GLN A 325 -10.22 8.61 -9.28
CA GLN A 325 -9.17 9.60 -9.11
C GLN A 325 -7.79 8.96 -9.27
N LEU A 326 -6.93 9.64 -10.03
CA LEU A 326 -5.55 9.25 -10.25
C LEU A 326 -4.61 10.32 -9.69
N ALA A 327 -3.47 9.89 -9.17
CA ALA A 327 -2.42 10.83 -8.76
C ALA A 327 -1.44 11.11 -9.90
N TYR A 328 -1.24 10.11 -10.75
CA TYR A 328 -0.19 10.11 -11.76
C TYR A 328 -0.62 9.41 -13.03
N LEU A 329 -0.18 9.99 -14.15
CA LEU A 329 -0.31 9.40 -15.48
C LEU A 329 0.82 9.89 -16.38
N ALA A 330 1.48 8.99 -17.10
CA ALA A 330 2.59 9.35 -18.01
C ALA A 330 2.74 8.39 -19.19
N VAL A 331 3.30 8.89 -20.29
CA VAL A 331 3.73 8.08 -21.45
C VAL A 331 5.17 7.59 -21.28
N ASN A 332 5.54 6.57 -22.05
CA ASN A 332 6.87 5.96 -22.06
C ASN A 332 7.26 5.34 -20.71
N ALA A 333 6.27 4.94 -19.92
CA ALA A 333 6.49 4.43 -18.57
C ALA A 333 6.89 2.94 -18.58
N VAL A 334 7.72 2.56 -17.62
CA VAL A 334 8.04 1.18 -17.28
C VAL A 334 8.12 1.05 -15.77
N GLU A 335 7.61 -0.07 -15.26
CA GLU A 335 7.71 -0.40 -13.84
C GLU A 335 9.13 -0.78 -13.48
N VAL A 336 9.57 -0.29 -12.32
CA VAL A 336 10.86 -0.62 -11.72
C VAL A 336 10.64 -1.21 -10.34
N ILE A 337 11.52 -2.13 -9.98
CA ILE A 337 11.58 -2.74 -8.66
C ILE A 337 13.00 -2.63 -8.13
N GLY A 338 13.13 -2.30 -6.84
CA GLY A 338 14.38 -2.07 -6.12
C GLY A 338 15.10 -3.37 -5.79
N GLN A 339 15.32 -4.21 -6.80
CA GLN A 339 16.14 -5.40 -6.73
C GLN A 339 17.14 -5.45 -7.88
N GLY A 340 18.32 -5.97 -7.56
CA GLY A 340 19.30 -6.39 -8.56
C GLY A 340 18.91 -7.73 -9.17
N VAL A 341 19.50 -8.04 -10.33
CA VAL A 341 19.32 -9.31 -11.02
C VAL A 341 20.68 -9.97 -11.22
N ALA A 342 20.78 -11.24 -10.86
CA ALA A 342 21.96 -12.06 -11.06
C ALA A 342 21.63 -13.28 -11.92
N ARG A 343 22.53 -13.63 -12.83
CA ARG A 343 22.39 -14.78 -13.73
C ARG A 343 23.68 -15.59 -13.79
N ASP A 344 23.53 -16.90 -13.98
CA ASP A 344 24.64 -17.84 -14.14
C ASP A 344 25.73 -17.73 -13.05
N VAL A 345 25.32 -17.47 -11.81
CA VAL A 345 26.25 -17.33 -10.68
C VAL A 345 26.70 -18.70 -10.21
N MET A 346 27.99 -18.99 -10.32
CA MET A 346 28.58 -20.23 -9.82
C MET A 346 28.70 -20.16 -8.29
N LEU A 347 27.90 -20.96 -7.58
CA LEU A 347 27.91 -21.01 -6.12
C LEU A 347 29.03 -21.93 -5.59
N GLY A 348 29.37 -22.99 -6.34
CA GLY A 348 30.47 -23.87 -5.99
C GLY A 348 30.36 -25.26 -6.60
N LEU A 349 31.16 -26.17 -6.03
CA LEU A 349 31.14 -27.60 -6.38
C LEU A 349 30.40 -28.39 -5.31
N ALA A 350 29.66 -29.39 -5.75
CA ALA A 350 29.07 -30.40 -4.89
C ALA A 350 30.15 -31.16 -4.12
N SER A 351 30.07 -31.17 -2.80
CA SER A 351 30.99 -31.93 -1.93
C SER A 351 30.62 -33.41 -1.86
N GLY A 352 29.34 -33.74 -2.14
CA GLY A 352 28.75 -35.05 -1.92
C GLY A 352 28.56 -35.41 -0.45
N GLN A 353 28.67 -34.42 0.46
CA GLN A 353 28.43 -34.59 1.89
C GLN A 353 26.99 -34.20 2.24
N PRO A 354 26.38 -34.84 3.26
CA PRO A 354 25.11 -34.41 3.84
C PRO A 354 25.12 -32.94 4.24
N ASP A 355 23.95 -32.29 4.12
CA ASP A 355 23.71 -30.93 4.61
C ASP A 355 24.68 -29.88 4.03
N GLN A 356 25.17 -30.11 2.81
CA GLN A 356 26.07 -29.16 2.16
C GLN A 356 25.42 -27.78 2.08
N LEU A 357 26.09 -26.79 2.67
CA LEU A 357 25.70 -25.39 2.65
C LEU A 357 26.50 -24.64 1.58
N LEU A 358 25.80 -23.80 0.80
CA LEU A 358 26.40 -22.87 -0.15
C LEU A 358 25.86 -21.47 0.11
N THR A 359 26.72 -20.47 0.02
CA THR A 359 26.37 -19.06 0.24
C THR A 359 26.31 -18.33 -1.09
N PHE A 360 25.33 -17.43 -1.22
CA PHE A 360 25.25 -16.49 -2.33
C PHE A 360 26.22 -15.32 -2.09
N PRO A 361 26.67 -14.64 -3.16
CA PRO A 361 27.44 -13.40 -3.01
C PRO A 361 26.61 -12.23 -2.47
N GLN A 362 25.28 -12.31 -2.58
CA GLN A 362 24.32 -11.31 -2.13
C GLN A 362 23.36 -11.89 -1.08
N GLN A 363 22.74 -10.99 -0.31
CA GLN A 363 21.71 -11.28 0.69
C GLN A 363 20.33 -10.83 0.19
N ASP A 364 19.29 -11.12 0.98
CA ASP A 364 17.89 -10.78 0.64
C ASP A 364 17.50 -11.30 -0.74
N ILE A 365 17.67 -12.60 -0.93
CA ILE A 365 17.34 -13.29 -2.16
C ILE A 365 15.82 -13.39 -2.28
N ASP A 366 15.28 -12.97 -3.43
CA ASP A 366 13.87 -13.14 -3.73
C ASP A 366 13.57 -14.64 -3.97
N PRO A 367 12.83 -15.31 -3.06
CA PRO A 367 12.67 -16.75 -3.12
C PRO A 367 11.85 -17.25 -4.31
N ASP A 368 11.02 -16.40 -4.90
CA ASP A 368 10.09 -16.77 -5.98
C ASP A 368 10.76 -16.68 -7.35
N THR A 369 11.88 -15.97 -7.43
CA THR A 369 12.67 -15.81 -8.65
C THR A 369 13.89 -16.73 -8.74
N LEU A 370 14.26 -17.37 -7.62
CA LEU A 370 15.46 -18.18 -7.51
C LEU A 370 15.33 -19.50 -8.28
N GLN A 371 16.25 -19.70 -9.24
CA GLN A 371 16.44 -20.97 -9.94
C GLN A 371 17.83 -21.53 -9.66
N ILE A 372 17.88 -22.72 -9.04
CA ILE A 372 19.12 -23.46 -8.80
C ILE A 372 19.25 -24.61 -9.79
N ASP A 373 20.39 -24.66 -10.47
CA ASP A 373 20.75 -25.75 -11.37
C ASP A 373 21.99 -26.49 -10.85
N VAL A 374 21.95 -27.82 -10.91
CA VAL A 374 23.10 -28.69 -10.62
C VAL A 374 23.47 -29.49 -11.85
N GLU A 375 24.76 -29.59 -12.12
CA GLU A 375 25.28 -30.38 -13.23
C GLU A 375 25.08 -31.89 -13.00
N GLU A 376 24.22 -32.54 -13.79
CA GLU A 376 24.04 -33.99 -13.84
C GLU A 376 24.35 -34.47 -15.27
N SER A 377 25.26 -35.45 -15.41
CA SER A 377 25.60 -36.05 -16.73
C SER A 377 25.95 -35.06 -17.85
N GLY A 378 26.54 -33.91 -17.52
CA GLY A 378 26.94 -32.88 -18.48
C GLY A 378 25.84 -31.88 -18.86
N GLN A 379 24.67 -31.95 -18.21
CA GLN A 379 23.57 -31.01 -18.36
C GLN A 379 23.22 -30.37 -17.02
N TYR A 380 22.69 -29.15 -17.04
CA TYR A 380 22.15 -28.50 -15.85
C TYR A 380 20.72 -28.94 -15.62
N VAL A 381 20.44 -29.44 -14.42
CA VAL A 381 19.10 -29.89 -14.00
C VAL A 381 18.63 -28.97 -12.90
N ALA A 382 17.42 -28.45 -13.03
CA ALA A 382 16.80 -27.58 -12.02
C ALA A 382 16.45 -28.37 -10.75
N TRP A 383 16.71 -27.76 -9.60
CA TRP A 383 16.32 -28.25 -8.28
C TRP A 383 15.17 -27.40 -7.73
N GLN A 384 14.35 -27.98 -6.87
CA GLN A 384 13.16 -27.34 -6.32
C GLN A 384 13.39 -26.85 -4.88
N ARG A 385 12.98 -25.62 -4.59
CA ARG A 385 12.94 -25.10 -3.23
C ARG A 385 11.83 -25.79 -2.43
N VAL A 386 12.15 -26.20 -1.20
CA VAL A 386 11.18 -26.65 -0.19
C VAL A 386 11.40 -25.86 1.11
N GLU A 387 10.36 -25.73 1.94
CA GLU A 387 10.49 -25.09 3.26
C GLU A 387 11.31 -25.96 4.22
N HIS A 388 11.11 -27.27 4.17
CA HIS A 388 11.83 -28.26 4.97
C HIS A 388 11.92 -29.60 4.26
N PHE A 389 12.90 -30.42 4.63
CA PHE A 389 13.10 -31.75 4.03
C PHE A 389 12.17 -32.85 4.57
N GLY A 390 11.29 -32.55 5.53
CA GLY A 390 10.49 -33.58 6.23
C GLY A 390 9.61 -34.47 5.32
N ALA A 391 9.17 -33.95 4.16
CA ALA A 391 8.36 -34.67 3.19
C ALA A 391 9.16 -35.19 1.98
N ALA A 392 10.45 -34.90 1.89
CA ALA A 392 11.29 -35.24 0.74
C ALA A 392 11.85 -36.66 0.84
N SER A 393 11.91 -37.35 -0.29
CA SER A 393 12.55 -38.66 -0.46
C SER A 393 14.05 -38.52 -0.77
N ALA A 394 14.80 -39.63 -0.72
CA ALA A 394 16.24 -39.68 -1.00
C ALA A 394 16.60 -39.30 -2.46
N ASP A 395 15.66 -39.43 -3.40
CA ASP A 395 15.88 -39.13 -4.82
C ASP A 395 15.38 -37.74 -5.23
N ASP A 396 14.68 -37.04 -4.33
CA ASP A 396 14.07 -35.74 -4.62
C ASP A 396 15.13 -34.64 -4.75
N ARG A 397 15.11 -33.91 -5.87
CA ARG A 397 16.03 -32.80 -6.15
C ARG A 397 15.58 -31.54 -5.45
N VAL A 398 15.76 -31.50 -4.14
CA VAL A 398 15.26 -30.41 -3.29
C VAL A 398 16.37 -29.69 -2.53
N TYR A 399 16.16 -28.41 -2.27
CA TYR A 399 17.01 -27.59 -1.40
C TYR A 399 16.15 -26.70 -0.50
N VAL A 400 16.72 -26.28 0.63
CA VAL A 400 16.15 -25.27 1.52
C VAL A 400 16.95 -23.98 1.34
N LEU A 401 16.26 -22.84 1.32
CA LEU A 401 16.83 -21.51 1.18
C LEU A 401 16.59 -20.71 2.47
N ASP A 402 17.63 -20.04 2.96
CA ASP A 402 17.50 -18.87 3.82
C ASP A 402 17.69 -17.62 2.96
N ALA A 403 16.58 -16.96 2.69
CA ALA A 403 16.49 -15.83 1.77
C ALA A 403 17.18 -14.58 2.32
N ALA A 404 17.01 -14.31 3.62
CA ALA A 404 17.55 -13.12 4.26
C ALA A 404 19.09 -13.22 4.36
N GLU A 405 19.61 -14.34 4.85
CA GLU A 405 21.06 -14.50 5.03
C GLU A 405 21.79 -14.91 3.73
N GLY A 406 21.06 -15.30 2.70
CA GLY A 406 21.62 -15.64 1.39
C GLY A 406 22.43 -16.93 1.41
N TRP A 407 21.86 -18.02 1.93
CA TRP A 407 22.46 -19.35 1.83
C TRP A 407 21.42 -20.41 1.49
N LEU A 408 21.87 -21.49 0.87
CA LEU A 408 21.06 -22.68 0.62
C LEU A 408 21.71 -23.92 1.20
N ARG A 409 20.90 -24.92 1.50
CA ARG A 409 21.33 -26.23 2.00
C ARG A 409 20.66 -27.33 1.20
N PHE A 410 21.42 -28.39 0.88
CA PHE A 410 20.92 -29.62 0.28
C PHE A 410 20.53 -30.66 1.34
N GLY A 411 19.80 -31.69 0.92
CA GLY A 411 19.40 -32.79 1.79
C GLY A 411 20.57 -33.61 2.35
N ASP A 412 20.26 -34.57 3.19
CA ASP A 412 21.22 -35.47 3.83
C ASP A 412 21.42 -36.80 3.07
N GLY A 413 20.71 -37.00 1.95
CA GLY A 413 20.71 -38.23 1.17
C GLY A 413 19.63 -39.23 1.57
N TYR A 414 18.93 -39.01 2.68
CA TYR A 414 17.70 -39.72 3.04
C TYR A 414 16.47 -38.85 2.80
N ARG A 415 16.60 -37.55 3.08
CA ARG A 415 15.58 -36.51 2.92
C ARG A 415 16.11 -35.44 1.98
N GLY A 416 15.91 -35.67 0.69
CA GLY A 416 16.49 -34.88 -0.39
C GLY A 416 17.81 -35.49 -0.89
N LYS A 417 17.96 -35.48 -2.21
CA LYS A 417 19.09 -36.03 -2.94
C LYS A 417 20.36 -35.25 -2.66
N LEU A 418 21.49 -35.96 -2.61
CA LEU A 418 22.82 -35.35 -2.55
C LEU A 418 23.32 -35.00 -3.96
N PRO A 419 23.74 -33.74 -4.21
CA PRO A 419 24.49 -33.41 -5.41
C PRO A 419 25.73 -34.29 -5.52
N ALA A 420 25.94 -34.91 -6.69
CA ALA A 420 27.08 -35.79 -6.89
C ALA A 420 28.40 -35.03 -6.77
N ARG A 421 29.39 -35.60 -6.09
CA ARG A 421 30.66 -34.93 -5.80
C ARG A 421 31.35 -34.41 -7.07
N GLY A 422 31.83 -33.18 -7.02
CA GLY A 422 32.56 -32.51 -8.10
C GLY A 422 31.67 -31.90 -9.19
N LYS A 423 30.35 -31.99 -9.07
CA LYS A 423 29.41 -31.34 -10.00
C LYS A 423 29.26 -29.86 -9.69
N ARG A 424 29.12 -29.05 -10.74
CA ARG A 424 28.92 -27.60 -10.62
C ARG A 424 27.50 -27.28 -10.18
N ILE A 425 27.38 -26.33 -9.25
CA ILE A 425 26.12 -25.83 -8.73
C ILE A 425 26.09 -24.34 -9.04
N ARG A 426 25.07 -23.91 -9.79
CA ARG A 426 24.87 -22.51 -10.16
C ARG A 426 23.47 -22.04 -9.77
N ALA A 427 23.37 -20.76 -9.45
CA ALA A 427 22.11 -20.04 -9.50
C ALA A 427 21.93 -19.50 -10.92
N ALA A 428 21.02 -20.09 -11.68
CA ALA A 428 20.77 -19.73 -13.07
C ALA A 428 20.17 -18.32 -13.18
N HIS A 429 19.27 -17.98 -12.26
CA HIS A 429 18.62 -16.68 -12.16
C HIS A 429 18.16 -16.43 -10.73
N TYR A 430 18.30 -15.20 -10.23
CA TYR A 430 17.62 -14.71 -9.03
C TYR A 430 17.65 -13.19 -8.95
N ARG A 431 16.65 -12.63 -8.26
CA ARG A 431 16.67 -11.24 -7.79
C ARG A 431 17.16 -11.17 -6.36
N TYR A 432 17.78 -10.05 -6.00
CA TYR A 432 18.33 -9.85 -4.66
C TYR A 432 18.22 -8.39 -4.22
N GLY A 433 18.31 -8.18 -2.91
CA GLY A 433 18.20 -6.86 -2.28
C GLY A 433 16.76 -6.47 -2.01
N GLY A 434 16.51 -5.18 -1.93
CA GLY A 434 15.26 -4.61 -1.43
C GLY A 434 15.52 -3.76 -0.20
N GLY A 435 14.49 -3.55 0.61
CA GLY A 435 14.60 -2.77 1.83
C GLY A 435 14.08 -1.35 1.71
N ALA A 436 13.97 -0.70 2.88
CA ALA A 436 13.44 0.65 3.00
C ALA A 436 14.32 1.70 2.32
N ALA A 437 15.61 1.42 2.12
CA ALA A 437 16.53 2.27 1.36
C ALA A 437 16.15 2.40 -0.14
N GLY A 438 15.32 1.49 -0.67
CA GLY A 438 14.73 1.59 -2.00
C GLY A 438 13.58 2.58 -2.10
N ASN A 439 13.10 3.16 -0.99
CA ASN A 439 12.01 4.15 -1.01
C ASN A 439 12.53 5.54 -1.40
N LEU A 440 12.86 5.72 -2.68
CA LEU A 440 13.43 6.95 -3.22
C LEU A 440 12.35 8.01 -3.55
N PRO A 441 12.62 9.30 -3.28
CA PRO A 441 11.77 10.39 -3.77
C PRO A 441 11.85 10.48 -5.30
N ALA A 442 10.87 11.15 -5.91
CA ALA A 442 10.89 11.47 -7.33
C ALA A 442 12.20 12.17 -7.75
N ASN A 443 12.62 11.97 -9.00
CA ASN A 443 13.84 12.47 -9.63
C ASN A 443 15.16 11.90 -9.07
N SER A 444 15.14 10.74 -8.43
CA SER A 444 16.35 10.06 -7.94
C SER A 444 16.99 9.18 -9.03
N LEU A 445 16.20 8.35 -9.71
CA LEU A 445 16.66 7.46 -10.78
C LEU A 445 16.81 8.23 -12.09
N LYS A 446 18.05 8.35 -12.59
CA LYS A 446 18.39 9.14 -13.79
C LYS A 446 19.19 8.39 -14.85
N VAL A 447 19.78 7.26 -14.48
CA VAL A 447 20.71 6.52 -15.32
C VAL A 447 20.10 5.16 -15.61
N LEU A 448 20.02 4.81 -16.89
CA LEU A 448 19.73 3.48 -17.38
C LEU A 448 21.02 2.92 -17.96
N GLU A 449 21.52 1.82 -17.41
CA GLU A 449 22.76 1.21 -17.91
C GLU A 449 22.57 0.63 -19.31
N ASN A 450 23.62 0.73 -20.13
CA ASN A 450 23.64 0.26 -21.51
C ASN A 450 22.54 0.85 -22.43
N ALA A 451 21.94 1.96 -22.02
CA ALA A 451 20.93 2.65 -22.81
C ALA A 451 21.53 3.28 -24.09
N ALA A 452 20.76 3.27 -25.18
CA ALA A 452 21.16 3.94 -26.41
C ALA A 452 21.33 5.45 -26.19
N VAL A 453 22.28 6.06 -26.92
CA VAL A 453 22.55 7.51 -26.83
C VAL A 453 21.29 8.32 -27.16
N GLY A 454 21.01 9.37 -26.38
CA GLY A 454 19.91 10.31 -26.61
C GLY A 454 18.57 9.92 -25.98
N LEU A 455 18.54 8.89 -25.13
CA LEU A 455 17.41 8.60 -24.26
C LEU A 455 17.47 9.46 -22.99
N GLN A 456 16.31 9.87 -22.49
CA GLN A 456 16.17 10.60 -21.24
C GLN A 456 15.32 9.79 -20.26
N VAL A 457 15.89 9.46 -19.11
CA VAL A 457 15.18 8.81 -18.01
C VAL A 457 14.56 9.88 -17.12
N ARG A 458 13.29 9.69 -16.75
CA ARG A 458 12.53 10.59 -15.89
C ARG A 458 11.78 9.77 -14.83
N GLN A 459 11.93 10.13 -13.56
CA GLN A 459 11.25 9.44 -12.45
C GLN A 459 10.35 10.47 -11.76
N ASP A 460 9.18 10.73 -12.30
CA ASP A 460 8.31 11.78 -11.74
C ASP A 460 7.51 11.32 -10.52
N TRP A 461 7.40 10.00 -10.32
CA TRP A 461 6.73 9.38 -9.18
C TRP A 461 7.76 8.74 -8.23
N PRO A 462 7.59 8.84 -6.90
CA PRO A 462 8.48 8.17 -5.96
C PRO A 462 8.40 6.63 -6.11
N THR A 463 9.46 5.97 -5.66
CA THR A 463 9.44 4.52 -5.41
C THR A 463 9.08 4.28 -3.94
N ALA A 464 8.21 3.32 -3.66
CA ALA A 464 7.70 3.03 -2.32
C ALA A 464 7.48 1.53 -2.10
N GLY A 465 7.28 1.11 -0.85
CA GLY A 465 6.96 -0.28 -0.49
C GLY A 465 8.12 -1.13 -0.02
N GLY A 466 9.33 -0.57 -0.04
CA GLY A 466 10.50 -1.22 0.50
C GLY A 466 10.44 -1.33 2.02
N ILE A 467 10.69 -2.53 2.55
CA ILE A 467 10.75 -2.81 4.00
C ILE A 467 12.00 -3.63 4.26
N ASP A 468 12.80 -3.23 5.25
CA ASP A 468 14.04 -3.94 5.60
C ASP A 468 13.74 -5.37 6.08
N ALA A 469 14.72 -6.26 5.91
CA ALA A 469 14.65 -7.62 6.44
C ALA A 469 14.36 -7.62 7.94
N GLU A 470 13.57 -8.58 8.40
CA GLU A 470 13.13 -8.70 9.80
C GLU A 470 14.33 -8.71 10.74
N SER A 471 14.36 -7.81 11.74
CA SER A 471 15.41 -7.82 12.76
C SER A 471 15.30 -9.04 13.69
N VAL A 472 16.40 -9.43 14.33
CA VAL A 472 16.41 -10.52 15.32
C VAL A 472 15.40 -10.27 16.45
N SER A 473 15.25 -9.02 16.90
CA SER A 473 14.29 -8.67 17.96
C SER A 473 12.82 -8.88 17.56
N GLN A 474 12.47 -8.61 16.30
CA GLN A 474 11.12 -8.87 15.75
C GLN A 474 10.91 -10.38 15.57
N MET A 475 11.94 -11.06 15.09
CA MET A 475 11.96 -12.51 14.92
C MET A 475 11.73 -13.24 16.26
N GLU A 476 12.35 -12.81 17.37
CA GLU A 476 12.11 -13.37 18.71
C GLU A 476 10.64 -13.27 19.15
N GLN A 477 10.00 -12.12 18.91
CA GLN A 477 8.59 -11.91 19.24
C GLN A 477 7.69 -12.83 18.43
N ARG A 478 7.93 -12.92 17.12
CA ARG A 478 7.21 -13.81 16.20
C ARG A 478 7.38 -15.28 16.57
N ILE A 479 8.60 -15.70 16.91
CA ILE A 479 8.91 -17.10 17.23
C ILE A 479 8.26 -17.53 18.55
N ALA A 480 8.20 -16.66 19.56
CA ALA A 480 7.47 -16.95 20.78
C ALA A 480 5.97 -17.19 20.50
N GLY A 481 5.38 -16.39 19.60
CA GLY A 481 4.04 -16.63 19.06
C GLY A 481 3.95 -17.99 18.38
N PHE A 482 4.83 -18.23 17.39
CA PHE A 482 4.88 -19.46 16.60
C PHE A 482 5.01 -20.74 17.44
N LEU A 483 5.88 -20.75 18.45
CA LEU A 483 6.08 -21.92 19.32
C LEU A 483 4.87 -22.19 20.23
N SER A 484 4.07 -21.17 20.54
CA SER A 484 2.86 -21.32 21.37
C SER A 484 1.74 -22.04 20.62
N HIS A 485 1.41 -21.58 19.41
CA HIS A 485 0.33 -22.17 18.61
C HIS A 485 0.81 -23.30 17.68
N ARG A 486 2.13 -23.46 17.47
CA ARG A 486 2.76 -24.48 16.60
C ARG A 486 2.14 -24.57 15.20
N ASN A 487 1.80 -23.42 14.63
CA ASN A 487 1.09 -23.31 13.35
C ASN A 487 -0.24 -24.10 13.29
N ARG A 488 -0.96 -24.19 14.42
CA ARG A 488 -2.29 -24.83 14.54
C ARG A 488 -3.25 -23.93 15.32
N ALA A 489 -4.47 -23.79 14.81
CA ALA A 489 -5.53 -23.01 15.44
C ALA A 489 -6.40 -23.93 16.32
N VAL A 490 -6.15 -23.93 17.64
CA VAL A 490 -6.84 -24.80 18.61
C VAL A 490 -7.63 -23.98 19.63
N THR A 491 -6.97 -23.01 20.25
CA THR A 491 -7.57 -22.13 21.27
C THR A 491 -7.99 -20.79 20.66
N ARG A 492 -8.82 -20.02 21.40
CA ARG A 492 -9.22 -18.66 21.00
C ARG A 492 -8.00 -17.79 20.65
N ASP A 493 -6.98 -17.84 21.49
CA ASP A 493 -5.75 -17.07 21.32
C ASP A 493 -4.93 -17.54 20.11
N ASP A 494 -4.97 -18.83 19.78
CA ASP A 494 -4.27 -19.34 18.59
C ASP A 494 -4.90 -18.80 17.32
N PHE A 495 -6.24 -18.78 17.23
CA PHE A 495 -6.94 -18.21 16.07
C PHE A 495 -6.66 -16.72 15.89
N THR A 496 -6.71 -15.93 16.98
CA THR A 496 -6.45 -14.49 16.89
C THR A 496 -4.99 -14.21 16.57
N ARG A 497 -4.03 -14.92 17.19
CA ARG A 497 -2.60 -14.75 16.88
C ARG A 497 -2.25 -15.19 15.46
N LEU A 498 -2.74 -16.34 15.00
CA LEU A 498 -2.53 -16.78 13.63
C LEU A 498 -3.14 -15.81 12.62
N ALA A 499 -4.32 -15.25 12.90
CA ALA A 499 -4.89 -14.21 12.05
C ALA A 499 -4.01 -12.95 11.99
N LEU A 500 -3.42 -12.53 13.12
CA LEU A 500 -2.47 -11.41 13.19
C LEU A 500 -1.14 -11.71 12.49
N ASP A 501 -0.66 -12.95 12.56
CA ASP A 501 0.59 -13.42 11.97
C ASP A 501 0.48 -13.70 10.46
N ASN A 502 -0.69 -13.43 9.85
CA ASN A 502 -0.94 -13.66 8.43
C ASN A 502 0.18 -13.03 7.57
N PRO A 503 0.94 -13.83 6.79
CA PRO A 503 2.12 -13.36 6.08
C PRO A 503 1.80 -12.63 4.77
N ILE A 504 0.55 -12.74 4.30
CA ILE A 504 0.11 -12.22 2.99
C ILE A 504 -0.37 -10.78 3.13
N ASN A 505 -1.37 -10.57 3.97
CA ASN A 505 -2.00 -9.28 4.19
C ASN A 505 -2.04 -8.97 5.69
N PRO A 506 -1.57 -7.79 6.12
CA PRO A 506 -1.46 -7.47 7.53
C PRO A 506 -2.85 -7.35 8.14
N VAL A 507 -3.01 -7.96 9.31
CA VAL A 507 -4.20 -7.84 10.14
C VAL A 507 -3.80 -7.03 11.37
N ALA A 508 -4.44 -5.88 11.58
CA ALA A 508 -4.15 -5.04 12.73
C ALA A 508 -4.91 -5.48 13.99
N LYS A 509 -6.07 -6.09 13.81
CA LYS A 509 -6.87 -6.65 14.91
C LYS A 509 -7.65 -7.87 14.46
N ALA A 510 -7.69 -8.88 15.32
CA ALA A 510 -8.51 -10.07 15.13
C ALA A 510 -9.27 -10.38 16.43
N GLU A 511 -10.57 -10.61 16.32
CA GLU A 511 -11.45 -10.99 17.44
C GLU A 511 -12.22 -12.26 17.07
N LEU A 512 -12.37 -13.18 18.01
CA LEU A 512 -13.04 -14.47 17.77
C LEU A 512 -14.33 -14.58 18.57
N ILE A 513 -15.40 -15.00 17.89
CA ILE A 513 -16.67 -15.40 18.48
C ILE A 513 -16.90 -16.90 18.23
N SER A 514 -16.95 -17.66 19.33
CA SER A 514 -17.20 -19.11 19.33
C SER A 514 -18.70 -19.42 19.21
N GLY A 515 -19.05 -20.35 18.33
CA GLY A 515 -20.42 -20.81 18.11
C GLY A 515 -21.32 -19.84 17.38
N PHE A 516 -20.76 -18.81 16.72
CA PHE A 516 -21.49 -17.87 15.88
C PHE A 516 -21.51 -18.34 14.43
N LEU A 517 -22.69 -18.70 13.93
CA LEU A 517 -22.91 -19.10 12.54
C LEU A 517 -23.59 -17.94 11.78
N PRO A 518 -22.93 -17.34 10.78
CA PRO A 518 -23.55 -16.29 9.97
C PRO A 518 -24.69 -16.87 9.14
N GLY A 519 -25.87 -16.23 9.20
CA GLY A 519 -27.01 -16.57 8.35
C GLY A 519 -26.93 -15.91 6.98
N SER A 520 -27.81 -16.32 6.05
CA SER A 520 -28.03 -15.64 4.77
C SER A 520 -28.59 -14.21 4.90
N SER A 521 -29.06 -13.85 6.09
CA SER A 521 -29.49 -12.52 6.48
C SER A 521 -29.19 -12.29 7.97
N LEU A 522 -29.13 -11.03 8.42
CA LEU A 522 -28.84 -10.66 9.82
C LEU A 522 -29.84 -11.28 10.82
N ALA A 523 -31.09 -11.55 10.40
CA ALA A 523 -32.11 -12.18 11.23
C ALA A 523 -31.97 -13.71 11.37
N THR A 524 -31.13 -14.34 10.55
CA THR A 524 -30.96 -15.80 10.51
C THR A 524 -29.65 -16.28 11.15
N ALA A 525 -28.86 -15.38 11.74
CA ALA A 525 -27.66 -15.73 12.49
C ALA A 525 -27.99 -16.63 13.69
N ARG A 526 -27.16 -17.64 13.94
CA ARG A 526 -27.33 -18.59 15.05
C ARG A 526 -26.15 -18.52 16.00
N PHE A 527 -26.44 -18.70 17.29
CA PHE A 527 -25.45 -18.71 18.36
C PHE A 527 -25.37 -20.08 19.01
N ASN A 528 -24.27 -20.32 19.73
CA ASN A 528 -23.98 -21.55 20.45
C ASN A 528 -24.02 -22.81 19.56
N VAL A 529 -23.63 -22.68 18.29
CA VAL A 529 -23.51 -23.82 17.37
C VAL A 529 -22.18 -24.54 17.63
N PRO A 530 -22.18 -25.81 18.08
CA PRO A 530 -20.94 -26.54 18.35
C PRO A 530 -20.09 -26.68 17.09
N GLY A 531 -18.76 -26.54 17.23
CA GLY A 531 -17.82 -26.68 16.10
C GLY A 531 -17.67 -25.44 15.21
N VAL A 532 -18.52 -24.42 15.36
CA VAL A 532 -18.44 -23.19 14.55
C VAL A 532 -17.51 -22.16 15.22
N ILE A 533 -16.59 -21.60 14.44
CA ILE A 533 -15.69 -20.52 14.86
C ILE A 533 -15.80 -19.37 13.86
N SER A 534 -16.13 -18.19 14.35
CA SER A 534 -16.15 -16.96 13.54
C SER A 534 -15.06 -16.01 13.98
N VAL A 535 -14.15 -15.67 13.06
CA VAL A 535 -13.04 -14.74 13.27
C VAL A 535 -13.35 -13.44 12.54
N PHE A 536 -13.44 -12.35 13.29
CA PHE A 536 -13.59 -11.00 12.78
C PHE A 536 -12.21 -10.37 12.67
N VAL A 537 -11.84 -9.95 11.48
CA VAL A 537 -10.54 -9.31 11.23
C VAL A 537 -10.73 -7.84 10.91
N LEU A 538 -9.71 -7.03 11.14
CA LEU A 538 -9.65 -5.63 10.74
C LEU A 538 -8.25 -5.33 10.16
N PRO A 539 -8.17 -4.67 9.00
CA PRO A 539 -6.88 -4.26 8.44
C PRO A 539 -6.26 -3.11 9.26
N PRO A 540 -4.95 -2.84 9.10
CA PRO A 540 -4.35 -1.57 9.52
C PRO A 540 -5.07 -0.39 8.87
N ALA A 541 -5.29 0.67 9.65
CA ALA A 541 -5.83 1.93 9.17
C ALA A 541 -5.28 3.08 10.01
N GLU A 542 -5.11 4.23 9.37
CA GLU A 542 -4.79 5.49 10.04
C GLU A 542 -6.04 6.10 10.66
N LEU A 543 -5.85 6.83 11.75
CA LEU A 543 -6.94 7.46 12.50
C LEU A 543 -7.63 8.53 11.64
N ALA A 544 -8.85 8.26 11.19
CA ALA A 544 -9.62 9.19 10.37
C ALA A 544 -11.14 9.03 10.57
N MET A 545 -11.89 10.13 10.54
CA MET A 545 -13.37 10.10 10.57
C MET A 545 -13.92 9.46 9.29
N ALA A 546 -15.03 8.73 9.40
CA ALA A 546 -15.71 8.04 8.28
C ALA A 546 -14.84 7.08 7.44
N ALA A 547 -13.61 6.78 7.89
CA ALA A 547 -12.64 5.92 7.22
C ALA A 547 -12.17 4.79 8.16
N PHE A 548 -13.12 4.19 8.88
CA PHE A 548 -12.83 3.08 9.79
C PHE A 548 -12.30 1.86 9.00
N PRO A 549 -11.44 1.01 9.61
CA PRO A 549 -10.78 -0.11 8.95
C PRO A 549 -11.77 -1.18 8.45
N ARG A 550 -12.23 -1.06 7.21
CA ARG A 550 -13.14 -2.03 6.59
C ARG A 550 -12.36 -3.16 5.93
N THR A 551 -12.70 -4.40 6.29
CA THR A 551 -12.10 -5.56 5.63
C THR A 551 -12.57 -5.66 4.20
N ARG A 552 -11.63 -5.89 3.29
CA ARG A 552 -11.94 -6.24 1.90
C ARG A 552 -12.17 -7.74 1.82
N ALA A 553 -12.96 -8.18 0.84
CA ALA A 553 -13.20 -9.60 0.59
C ALA A 553 -11.91 -10.42 0.45
N GLY A 554 -10.81 -9.74 0.06
CA GLY A 554 -9.50 -10.36 -0.01
C GLY A 554 -8.89 -10.77 1.29
N LEU A 555 -8.75 -9.82 2.22
CA LEU A 555 -8.25 -10.11 3.55
C LEU A 555 -9.06 -11.24 4.23
N LEU A 556 -10.38 -11.27 4.03
CA LEU A 556 -11.24 -12.33 4.54
C LEU A 556 -10.89 -13.70 3.93
N ARG A 557 -10.70 -13.77 2.61
CA ARG A 557 -10.35 -15.00 1.90
C ARG A 557 -8.95 -15.47 2.28
N ASP A 558 -8.00 -14.55 2.40
CA ASP A 558 -6.60 -14.86 2.67
C ASP A 558 -6.44 -15.39 4.09
N VAL A 559 -7.04 -14.69 5.07
CA VAL A 559 -7.07 -15.15 6.44
C VAL A 559 -7.85 -16.46 6.56
N TYR A 560 -8.95 -16.63 5.80
CA TYR A 560 -9.65 -17.91 5.75
C TYR A 560 -8.77 -19.03 5.23
N GLY A 561 -8.09 -18.84 4.08
CA GLY A 561 -7.17 -19.82 3.51
C GLY A 561 -6.06 -20.18 4.50
N TYR A 562 -5.40 -19.15 5.04
CA TYR A 562 -4.35 -19.29 6.03
C TYR A 562 -4.82 -20.06 7.28
N LEU A 563 -5.96 -19.70 7.86
CA LEU A 563 -6.47 -20.37 9.05
C LEU A 563 -7.02 -21.78 8.75
N SER A 564 -7.67 -21.98 7.60
CA SER A 564 -8.34 -23.24 7.26
C SER A 564 -7.38 -24.43 7.20
N GLU A 565 -6.17 -24.23 6.65
CA GLU A 565 -5.10 -25.22 6.62
C GLU A 565 -4.57 -25.60 8.01
N ARG A 566 -4.87 -24.76 9.01
CA ARG A 566 -4.34 -24.83 10.37
C ARG A 566 -5.43 -25.20 11.39
N CYS A 567 -6.68 -25.35 10.95
CA CYS A 567 -7.83 -25.70 11.79
C CYS A 567 -7.89 -27.20 12.13
N LEU A 568 -8.57 -27.51 13.23
CA LEU A 568 -8.92 -28.89 13.59
C LEU A 568 -9.98 -29.46 12.64
N LEU A 569 -9.91 -30.77 12.40
CA LEU A 569 -10.95 -31.49 11.66
C LEU A 569 -12.29 -31.39 12.41
N GLY A 570 -13.34 -31.00 11.69
CA GLY A 570 -14.68 -30.78 12.26
C GLY A 570 -14.96 -29.35 12.75
N THR A 571 -14.00 -28.42 12.63
CA THR A 571 -14.23 -27.00 12.86
C THR A 571 -14.79 -26.34 11.59
N GLU A 572 -15.97 -25.72 11.70
CA GLU A 572 -16.53 -24.85 10.67
C GLU A 572 -16.04 -23.41 10.89
N LEU A 573 -15.08 -22.98 10.08
CA LEU A 573 -14.46 -21.65 10.16
C LEU A 573 -15.25 -20.64 9.30
N TYR A 574 -15.49 -19.47 9.86
CA TYR A 574 -15.94 -18.28 9.14
C TYR A 574 -14.98 -17.13 9.43
N VAL A 575 -14.60 -16.39 8.40
CA VAL A 575 -13.82 -15.16 8.54
C VAL A 575 -14.67 -14.00 8.01
N LEU A 576 -14.94 -13.02 8.87
CA LEU A 576 -15.99 -12.03 8.66
C LEU A 576 -15.49 -10.60 8.86
N SER A 577 -16.16 -9.66 8.19
CA SER A 577 -16.07 -8.24 8.55
C SER A 577 -17.01 -7.95 9.71
N PRO A 578 -16.63 -7.08 10.66
CA PRO A 578 -17.60 -6.51 11.58
C PRO A 578 -18.60 -5.61 10.82
N GLU A 579 -19.80 -5.49 11.38
CA GLU A 579 -20.81 -4.56 10.89
C GLU A 579 -20.61 -3.19 11.55
N TYR A 580 -20.63 -2.13 10.75
CA TYR A 580 -20.40 -0.77 11.22
C TYR A 580 -21.73 -0.04 11.41
N VAL A 581 -21.97 0.41 12.63
CA VAL A 581 -23.13 1.25 12.98
C VAL A 581 -22.68 2.71 12.92
N ALA A 582 -23.19 3.45 11.94
CA ALA A 582 -22.85 4.86 11.76
C ALA A 582 -23.34 5.69 12.95
N VAL A 583 -22.41 6.42 13.57
CA VAL A 583 -22.66 7.33 14.69
C VAL A 583 -22.10 8.72 14.41
N ALA A 584 -22.74 9.74 14.94
CA ALA A 584 -22.25 11.11 14.91
C ALA A 584 -22.41 11.76 16.29
N ILE A 585 -21.53 12.69 16.64
CA ILE A 585 -21.51 13.30 17.98
C ILE A 585 -21.62 14.81 17.87
N SER A 586 -22.51 15.41 18.66
CA SER A 586 -22.50 16.85 18.92
C SER A 586 -22.22 17.11 20.39
N ILE A 587 -21.33 18.06 20.68
CA ILE A 587 -20.92 18.41 22.05
C ILE A 587 -20.75 19.91 22.22
N ALA A 588 -21.30 20.45 23.31
CA ALA A 588 -21.07 21.83 23.73
C ALA A 588 -19.87 21.92 24.70
N VAL A 589 -18.88 22.74 24.36
CA VAL A 589 -17.63 22.89 25.12
C VAL A 589 -17.43 24.35 25.50
N GLN A 590 -17.03 24.59 26.75
CA GLN A 590 -16.52 25.87 27.22
C GLN A 590 -15.00 25.78 27.40
N GLU A 591 -14.24 26.53 26.62
CA GLU A 591 -12.79 26.63 26.75
C GLU A 591 -12.33 27.56 27.89
N GLN A 592 -11.15 27.29 28.46
CA GLN A 592 -10.53 28.14 29.50
C GLN A 592 -10.01 29.47 28.93
N ASP A 593 -9.48 29.45 27.70
CA ASP A 593 -8.99 30.63 26.99
C ASP A 593 -9.60 30.68 25.57
N PRO A 594 -10.42 31.71 25.25
CA PRO A 594 -10.99 31.90 23.92
C PRO A 594 -9.97 31.96 22.77
N GLN A 595 -8.71 32.34 23.03
CA GLN A 595 -7.67 32.38 21.99
C GLN A 595 -7.24 30.99 21.52
N THR A 596 -7.42 29.96 22.36
CA THR A 596 -7.05 28.56 22.06
C THR A 596 -8.23 27.72 21.57
N ARG A 597 -9.41 28.32 21.41
CA ARG A 597 -10.67 27.63 21.09
C ARG A 597 -10.55 26.59 19.97
N GLN A 598 -10.02 26.96 18.81
CA GLN A 598 -9.91 26.04 17.67
C GLN A 598 -8.97 24.86 17.97
N GLN A 599 -7.89 25.08 18.72
CA GLN A 599 -6.97 24.03 19.13
C GLN A 599 -7.64 23.07 20.13
N VAL A 600 -8.39 23.60 21.10
CA VAL A 600 -9.16 22.79 22.06
C VAL A 600 -10.23 21.98 21.34
N TYR A 601 -10.93 22.54 20.34
CA TYR A 601 -11.97 21.83 19.60
C TYR A 601 -11.39 20.68 18.80
N HIS A 602 -10.32 20.91 18.04
CA HIS A 602 -9.61 19.84 17.34
C HIS A 602 -9.04 18.78 18.30
N ALA A 603 -8.57 19.17 19.48
CA ALA A 603 -8.11 18.21 20.49
C ALA A 603 -9.25 17.34 21.05
N VAL A 604 -10.44 17.93 21.24
CA VAL A 604 -11.66 17.19 21.63
C VAL A 604 -12.11 16.25 20.52
N GLU A 605 -12.15 16.71 19.27
CA GLU A 605 -12.46 15.88 18.10
C GLU A 605 -11.53 14.67 18.00
N ASN A 606 -10.22 14.91 18.07
CA ASN A 606 -9.20 13.86 18.00
C ASN A 606 -9.30 12.88 19.18
N SER A 607 -9.58 13.37 20.39
CA SER A 607 -9.73 12.52 21.58
C SER A 607 -10.95 11.60 21.48
N LEU A 608 -12.09 12.12 21.00
CA LEU A 608 -13.31 11.33 20.77
C LEU A 608 -13.14 10.32 19.62
N LEU A 609 -12.47 10.73 18.54
CA LEU A 609 -12.12 9.85 17.42
C LEU A 609 -11.21 8.71 17.86
N GLN A 610 -10.12 9.02 18.59
CA GLN A 610 -9.21 8.01 19.14
C GLN A 610 -9.92 7.07 20.12
N PHE A 611 -10.83 7.61 20.94
CA PHE A 611 -11.57 6.82 21.91
C PHE A 611 -12.48 5.77 21.26
N LEU A 612 -13.22 6.13 20.20
CA LEU A 612 -14.09 5.21 19.47
C LEU A 612 -13.35 4.36 18.41
N TRP A 613 -12.05 4.58 18.20
CA TRP A 613 -11.28 3.89 17.18
C TRP A 613 -11.15 2.38 17.48
N PRO A 614 -11.38 1.50 16.49
CA PRO A 614 -11.43 0.05 16.71
C PRO A 614 -10.05 -0.61 16.82
N LEU A 615 -8.95 0.09 16.46
CA LEU A 615 -7.57 -0.40 16.53
C LEU A 615 -6.81 0.24 17.71
N SER A 616 -5.73 -0.42 18.18
CA SER A 616 -4.77 0.16 19.11
C SER A 616 -4.07 1.38 18.48
N PRO A 617 -3.90 2.52 19.19
CA PRO A 617 -4.05 2.72 20.64
C PRO A 617 -5.44 3.24 21.08
N GLY A 618 -6.48 3.08 20.27
CA GLY A 618 -7.84 3.53 20.57
C GLY A 618 -8.59 2.66 21.56
N GLY A 619 -9.88 2.94 21.76
CA GLY A 619 -10.74 2.18 22.69
C GLY A 619 -10.48 2.47 24.18
N ARG A 620 -11.37 1.98 25.04
CA ARG A 620 -11.34 2.24 26.50
C ARG A 620 -10.01 1.88 27.19
N LEU A 621 -9.39 0.79 26.75
CA LEU A 621 -8.16 0.23 27.34
C LEU A 621 -6.92 0.44 26.46
N GLY A 622 -7.02 1.22 25.38
CA GLY A 622 -5.93 1.42 24.43
C GLY A 622 -5.63 0.23 23.52
N GLN A 623 -6.53 -0.76 23.44
CA GLN A 623 -6.38 -1.97 22.61
C GLN A 623 -7.34 -1.98 21.40
N GLY A 624 -7.99 -0.85 21.12
CA GLY A 624 -9.06 -0.70 20.15
C GLY A 624 -10.45 -1.03 20.71
N TRP A 625 -11.50 -0.38 20.18
CA TRP A 625 -12.90 -0.64 20.57
C TRP A 625 -13.31 -2.10 20.34
N LEU A 626 -13.91 -2.76 21.33
CA LEU A 626 -14.26 -4.18 21.28
C LEU A 626 -15.61 -4.42 20.58
N LEU A 627 -15.75 -5.57 19.91
CA LEU A 627 -17.01 -5.95 19.27
C LEU A 627 -18.16 -6.05 20.27
N GLY A 628 -19.31 -5.47 19.89
CA GLY A 628 -20.53 -5.46 20.71
C GLY A 628 -20.45 -4.63 21.99
N GLN A 629 -19.37 -3.88 22.21
CA GLN A 629 -19.25 -3.02 23.36
C GLN A 629 -20.13 -1.77 23.20
N ALA A 630 -21.05 -1.57 24.14
CA ALA A 630 -21.98 -0.44 24.12
C ALA A 630 -21.27 0.92 24.27
N VAL A 631 -21.77 1.95 23.57
CA VAL A 631 -21.27 3.33 23.63
C VAL A 631 -22.16 4.12 24.60
N ASP A 632 -21.58 4.61 25.69
CA ASP A 632 -22.28 5.43 26.70
C ASP A 632 -21.99 6.92 26.48
N VAL A 633 -23.05 7.74 26.41
CA VAL A 633 -22.95 9.20 26.23
C VAL A 633 -22.17 9.86 27.37
N ASN A 634 -22.28 9.36 28.61
CA ASN A 634 -21.55 9.89 29.77
C ASN A 634 -20.04 9.61 29.69
N GLU A 635 -19.66 8.52 29.02
CA GLU A 635 -18.25 8.20 28.81
C GLU A 635 -17.63 9.14 27.77
N LEU A 636 -18.35 9.43 26.68
CA LEU A 636 -17.95 10.44 25.69
C LEU A 636 -17.74 11.82 26.33
N ARG A 637 -18.66 12.23 27.21
CA ARG A 637 -18.51 13.45 28.02
C ARG A 637 -17.22 13.42 28.85
N THR A 638 -16.97 12.31 29.53
CA THR A 638 -15.81 12.16 30.41
C THR A 638 -14.49 12.27 29.63
N ILE A 639 -14.43 11.66 28.44
CA ILE A 639 -13.26 11.72 27.56
C ILE A 639 -13.02 13.14 27.06
N ALA A 640 -14.05 13.81 26.54
CA ALA A 640 -13.95 15.20 26.12
C ALA A 640 -13.52 16.13 27.26
N GLY A 641 -13.96 15.85 28.50
CA GLY A 641 -13.67 16.69 29.67
C GLY A 641 -12.24 16.57 30.19
N ARG A 642 -11.51 15.52 29.80
CA ARG A 642 -10.11 15.31 30.15
C ARG A 642 -9.14 16.09 29.25
N VAL A 643 -9.63 16.66 28.15
CA VAL A 643 -8.80 17.42 27.21
C VAL A 643 -8.32 18.71 27.86
N ALA A 644 -7.01 18.96 27.80
CA ALA A 644 -6.41 20.18 28.34
C ALA A 644 -7.00 21.43 27.66
N GLY A 645 -7.41 22.41 28.45
CA GLY A 645 -8.05 23.64 27.96
C GLY A 645 -9.58 23.62 27.97
N VAL A 646 -10.22 22.49 28.29
CA VAL A 646 -11.67 22.42 28.54
C VAL A 646 -11.97 22.89 29.98
N GLN A 647 -12.84 23.90 30.13
CA GLN A 647 -13.32 24.39 31.43
C GLN A 647 -14.57 23.64 31.89
N SER A 648 -15.54 23.46 31.00
CA SER A 648 -16.78 22.73 31.27
C SER A 648 -17.37 22.15 29.98
N ILE A 649 -18.23 21.14 30.12
CA ILE A 649 -18.98 20.51 29.03
C ILE A 649 -20.47 20.68 29.30
N GLY A 650 -21.19 21.18 28.31
CA GLY A 650 -22.65 21.26 28.32
C GLY A 650 -23.31 19.98 27.85
N ASP A 651 -24.32 20.09 27.00
CA ASP A 651 -25.03 18.92 26.50
C ASP A 651 -24.13 18.10 25.55
N VAL A 652 -24.34 16.78 25.57
CA VAL A 652 -23.71 15.82 24.64
C VAL A 652 -24.83 14.99 24.00
N GLN A 653 -24.86 14.96 22.68
CA GLN A 653 -25.83 14.19 21.91
C GLN A 653 -25.10 13.20 20.99
N LEU A 654 -25.56 11.95 21.03
CA LEU A 654 -25.10 10.89 20.14
C LEU A 654 -26.21 10.62 19.11
N PHE A 655 -25.90 10.77 17.84
CA PHE A 655 -26.79 10.43 16.74
C PHE A 655 -26.39 9.04 16.21
N VAL A 656 -27.38 8.20 15.96
CA VAL A 656 -27.18 6.83 15.48
C VAL A 656 -28.04 6.61 14.26
N GLN A 657 -27.47 6.04 13.20
CA GLN A 657 -28.24 5.69 12.01
C GLN A 657 -28.90 4.32 12.20
N GLY A 658 -30.23 4.27 12.13
CA GLY A 658 -31.00 3.04 12.15
C GLY A 658 -30.91 2.27 10.82
N SER A 659 -31.41 1.02 10.83
CA SER A 659 -31.47 0.16 9.63
C SER A 659 -32.31 0.74 8.48
N ASP A 660 -33.20 1.68 8.78
CA ASP A 660 -34.02 2.46 7.83
C ASP A 660 -33.29 3.69 7.28
N LYS A 661 -31.99 3.84 7.58
CA LYS A 661 -31.14 5.00 7.28
C LYS A 661 -31.58 6.30 7.95
N GLN A 662 -32.53 6.27 8.89
CA GLN A 662 -32.93 7.43 9.67
C GLN A 662 -32.00 7.64 10.86
N TRP A 663 -31.74 8.90 11.21
CA TRP A 663 -30.92 9.24 12.37
C TRP A 663 -31.80 9.37 13.62
N GLN A 664 -31.43 8.65 14.68
CA GLN A 664 -32.05 8.73 15.99
C GLN A 664 -31.09 9.39 16.98
N THR A 665 -31.62 10.25 17.86
CA THR A 665 -30.83 10.95 18.88
C THR A 665 -30.91 10.22 20.21
N LEU A 666 -29.75 9.97 20.82
CA LEU A 666 -29.58 9.50 22.18
C LEU A 666 -29.08 10.64 23.06
N ASN A 667 -29.77 10.85 24.18
CA ASN A 667 -29.50 11.91 25.16
C ASN A 667 -28.66 11.36 26.33
N GLU A 668 -28.32 12.27 27.25
CA GLU A 668 -27.61 11.94 28.49
C GLU A 668 -28.27 10.81 29.29
N GLY A 669 -27.45 9.88 29.79
CA GLY A 669 -27.92 8.68 30.50
C GLY A 669 -28.42 7.53 29.62
N GLN A 670 -28.38 7.68 28.29
CA GLN A 670 -28.66 6.61 27.34
C GLN A 670 -27.36 6.03 26.75
N SER A 671 -27.42 4.78 26.31
CA SER A 671 -26.30 4.06 25.69
C SER A 671 -26.73 3.41 24.38
N LEU A 672 -25.89 3.48 23.35
CA LEU A 672 -26.05 2.69 22.14
C LEU A 672 -25.67 1.24 22.43
N THR A 673 -26.64 0.34 22.36
CA THR A 673 -26.40 -1.11 22.47
C THR A 673 -26.02 -1.65 21.10
N LEU A 674 -24.83 -2.24 20.99
CA LEU A 674 -24.34 -2.88 19.76
C LEU A 674 -24.54 -4.41 19.84
N GLN A 675 -24.80 -5.03 18.70
CA GLN A 675 -24.75 -6.49 18.59
C GLN A 675 -23.32 -6.99 18.74
N VAL A 676 -23.15 -8.25 19.12
CA VAL A 676 -21.82 -8.84 19.42
C VAL A 676 -20.84 -8.88 18.24
N TRP A 677 -21.29 -8.57 17.01
CA TRP A 677 -20.46 -8.47 15.79
C TRP A 677 -20.38 -7.03 15.24
N GLN A 678 -20.94 -6.05 15.96
CA GLN A 678 -21.03 -4.66 15.53
C GLN A 678 -19.94 -3.78 16.17
N LEU A 679 -19.53 -2.75 15.44
CA LEU A 679 -18.66 -1.65 15.89
C LEU A 679 -19.33 -0.31 15.62
N PRO A 680 -19.09 0.71 16.46
CA PRO A 680 -19.50 2.07 16.14
C PRO A 680 -18.55 2.66 15.09
N GLU A 681 -19.09 3.35 14.09
CA GLU A 681 -18.32 4.07 13.08
C GLU A 681 -18.62 5.56 13.16
N LEU A 682 -17.62 6.33 13.57
CA LEU A 682 -17.77 7.77 13.76
C LEU A 682 -17.73 8.49 12.41
N GLN A 683 -18.89 8.97 11.96
CA GLN A 683 -19.08 9.65 10.68
C GLN A 683 -18.73 11.14 10.77
N ALA A 684 -19.12 11.79 11.87
CA ALA A 684 -18.87 13.21 12.07
C ALA A 684 -18.89 13.60 13.56
N ILE A 685 -18.14 14.65 13.87
CA ILE A 685 -18.13 15.30 15.19
C ILE A 685 -18.44 16.79 14.95
N SER A 686 -19.30 17.36 15.80
CA SER A 686 -19.52 18.80 15.86
C SER A 686 -19.22 19.30 17.27
N VAL A 687 -18.18 20.12 17.41
CA VAL A 687 -17.84 20.81 18.66
C VAL A 687 -18.34 22.25 18.58
N GLN A 688 -19.17 22.65 19.54
CA GLN A 688 -19.83 23.96 19.56
C GLN A 688 -19.55 24.70 20.86
N PRO A 689 -19.58 26.05 20.87
CA PRO A 689 -19.45 26.81 22.10
C PRO A 689 -20.65 26.59 23.01
N LEU A 690 -20.39 26.56 24.33
CA LEU A 690 -21.44 26.44 25.33
C LEU A 690 -22.34 27.70 25.36
N ALA A 691 -23.50 27.65 24.70
CA ALA A 691 -24.55 28.68 24.75
C ALA A 691 -25.74 28.20 25.62
N LYS A 692 -26.30 29.10 26.44
CA LYS A 692 -27.43 28.75 27.32
C LYS A 692 -28.73 28.71 26.52
N GLY A 693 -29.31 27.51 26.35
CA GLY A 693 -30.69 27.32 25.86
C GLY A 693 -30.84 27.08 24.36
N GLU A 694 -29.75 26.88 23.61
CA GLU A 694 -29.78 26.51 22.20
C GLU A 694 -29.55 25.00 22.03
N ALA A 695 -30.35 24.37 21.16
CA ALA A 695 -30.17 22.95 20.84
C ALA A 695 -28.89 22.76 20.02
N LEU A 696 -28.14 21.69 20.31
CA LEU A 696 -26.94 21.33 19.57
C LEU A 696 -27.26 21.14 18.08
N ILE A 697 -26.46 21.77 17.23
CA ILE A 697 -26.57 21.60 15.78
C ILE A 697 -26.03 20.20 15.43
N PRO A 698 -26.77 19.35 14.69
CA PRO A 698 -26.21 18.08 14.20
C PRO A 698 -25.13 18.37 13.15
N PRO A 699 -24.07 17.53 13.05
CA PRO A 699 -23.09 17.67 11.98
C PRO A 699 -23.74 17.56 10.59
N ASN A 700 -23.16 18.20 9.58
CA ASN A 700 -23.59 18.09 8.18
C ASN A 700 -23.36 16.66 7.67
N LEU A 701 -24.38 15.80 7.82
CA LEU A 701 -24.38 14.42 7.37
C LEU A 701 -24.87 14.38 5.91
N VAL A 702 -23.95 14.47 4.95
CA VAL A 702 -24.27 14.39 3.52
C VAL A 702 -24.78 12.99 3.20
N SER A 703 -26.08 12.88 2.95
CA SER A 703 -26.72 11.68 2.42
C SER A 703 -26.36 11.51 0.95
N GLY A 704 -25.43 10.61 0.64
CA GLY A 704 -25.18 10.16 -0.73
C GLY A 704 -26.37 9.34 -1.26
N GLN A 705 -27.19 9.94 -2.12
CA GLN A 705 -28.08 9.22 -3.02
C GLN A 705 -27.53 9.25 -4.44
N ALA A 706 -27.55 8.09 -5.07
CA ALA A 706 -27.16 7.83 -6.43
C ALA A 706 -28.14 8.46 -7.43
N GLU A 707 -27.61 9.05 -8.50
CA GLU A 707 -28.35 9.27 -9.75
C GLU A 707 -27.62 8.52 -10.86
N TRP A 708 -28.16 7.34 -11.19
CA TRP A 708 -27.73 6.50 -12.30
C TRP A 708 -28.88 6.48 -13.31
N GLU A 709 -29.17 7.61 -13.94
CA GLU A 709 -30.14 7.73 -15.04
C GLU A 709 -30.03 9.11 -15.72
N ALA A 710 -29.05 9.29 -16.62
CA ALA A 710 -29.07 10.28 -17.71
C ALA A 710 -27.76 10.22 -18.53
N ILE A 711 -27.62 9.20 -19.37
CA ILE A 711 -26.77 9.34 -20.56
C ILE A 711 -27.73 9.39 -21.74
N ILE A 712 -27.61 10.49 -22.51
CA ILE A 712 -28.42 10.98 -23.64
C ILE A 712 -29.43 12.07 -23.21
N GLU A 713 -28.98 13.34 -23.22
CA GLU A 713 -29.78 14.53 -23.62
C GLU A 713 -29.05 15.90 -23.50
N TRP A 714 -27.71 15.95 -23.47
CA TRP A 714 -27.02 17.24 -23.32
C TRP A 714 -25.78 17.45 -24.21
N ILE A 715 -25.55 18.71 -24.58
CA ILE A 715 -24.41 19.16 -25.40
C ILE A 715 -23.44 19.95 -24.50
N PRO A 716 -22.17 19.52 -24.34
CA PRO A 716 -21.16 20.31 -23.66
C PRO A 716 -20.80 21.55 -24.48
N ILE A 717 -20.80 22.72 -23.85
CA ILE A 717 -20.47 24.01 -24.48
C ILE A 717 -19.22 24.60 -23.81
N PRO A 718 -18.14 24.89 -24.57
CA PRO A 718 -16.94 25.51 -24.03
C PRO A 718 -17.22 26.96 -23.62
N ILE A 719 -16.74 27.36 -22.45
CA ILE A 719 -16.70 28.76 -22.04
C ILE A 719 -15.28 29.27 -22.17
N ILE A 720 -15.09 30.16 -23.12
CA ILE A 720 -13.85 30.91 -23.32
C ILE A 720 -13.94 32.13 -22.40
N PRO A 721 -13.09 32.27 -21.37
CA PRO A 721 -13.09 33.48 -20.57
C PRO A 721 -12.62 34.65 -21.42
N ASP A 722 -13.46 35.69 -21.53
CA ASP A 722 -13.09 37.00 -22.08
C ASP A 722 -12.09 37.68 -21.12
N MET A 723 -10.83 37.25 -21.12
CA MET A 723 -9.62 38.02 -20.80
C MET A 723 -8.40 37.09 -20.63
N CYS A 724 -7.37 37.34 -21.45
CA CYS A 724 -6.01 36.84 -21.28
C CYS A 724 -5.31 37.41 -20.04
#